data_AF-A0A0G2IAC1-F1
#
_entry.id   AF-A0A0G2IAC1-F1
#
_cell.length_a   1.000
_cell.length_b   1.000
_cell.length_c   1.000
_cell.angle_alpha   90.00
_cell.angle_beta   90.00
_cell.angle_gamma   90.00
#
_symmetry.space_group_name_H-M   'P 1'
#
loop_
_entity.id
_entity.type
_entity.pdbx_description
1 polymer ?
#
loop_
_entity_poly.entity_id
_entity_poly.type
_entity_poly.pdbx_seq_one_letter_code
_entity_poly.pdbx_strand_id
1 'polypeptide(L)'
;MNEEELRQQLGQLLIVDFDGLTTNDDIKTLIRAPYYVGGVVLSFQNVATAEQITTLVHDLQCTARDAGHARPLFICVSQDNNSNIAPGSSNISQLARLTELRAAGSMEDTFQAATATGGLLRALGLNMVFTDTCNISPGALKWPRTGRKLIGDQFGRLSAGMLRGLRSEEIMSCLKSFPKWDVADRHAEFPLLTASESKDALESELIPYRRAVAEDVEAIMTSHTVVPSVDSSLPIAPSKHVVNLLREKLQYKGLIISGYPESYAIKTTFDTAESAVLSFRAGNDCTIISHTFKEQVDAFQRVFGVCGDRGIPSAQILESLKRVDKLKHAFLSWESTLKRHPAREVNLARTPNKMVGITTRCTTELPYTPIKPFDLSGDMAQLIELWHSLLPQYAVPEPRLSDLLTRPNGAHFEVRFGQKLIAFVATFVNGDRPTSYISALLVHPAHQSRGIGTALIRHAQQHLRSASTARSVTIGSSFPRFWPGVPLDIPKQSQSFFINRGFCVAPGPTARDYCVKLAIYEAPVAVLERAAANGVKFMPWTEGQYGECMALQKELFGNDEVWMGAYERLAQAAQYHQAMIAVDLAGNQVGWALMLEPGIGLSNDLAFPPLLGERTGQIGCVGVHPDARNKGVGLALVVHAALDLRKRGMEQIFIDWVTLVNWYERAGFEVWREYRTVTLNDIV
;
A
#
# COMPACT_ATOMS: atom_id res chain seq x y z
N MET A 1 23.23 -30.39 -18.19
CA MET A 1 21.99 -29.99 -18.89
C MET A 1 22.04 -30.61 -20.27
N ASN A 2 21.10 -31.50 -20.58
CA ASN A 2 20.99 -32.04 -21.93
C ASN A 2 20.42 -30.95 -22.88
N GLU A 3 20.53 -31.16 -24.20
CA GLU A 3 20.14 -30.14 -25.19
C GLU A 3 18.65 -29.74 -25.05
N GLU A 4 17.80 -30.73 -24.76
CA GLU A 4 16.36 -30.56 -24.61
C GLU A 4 15.97 -29.71 -23.39
N GLU A 5 16.61 -29.95 -22.24
CA GLU A 5 16.40 -29.18 -21.01
C GLU A 5 16.81 -27.71 -21.20
N LEU A 6 17.89 -27.44 -21.94
CA LEU A 6 18.28 -26.08 -22.27
C LEU A 6 17.25 -25.39 -23.18
N ARG A 7 16.69 -26.10 -24.17
CA ARG A 7 15.61 -25.57 -25.02
C ARG A 7 14.37 -25.25 -24.21
N GLN A 8 13.96 -26.15 -23.30
CA GLN A 8 12.84 -25.94 -22.38
C GLN A 8 13.04 -24.70 -21.51
N GLN A 9 14.23 -24.57 -20.92
CA GLN A 9 14.59 -23.40 -20.12
C GLN A 9 14.57 -22.12 -20.95
N LEU A 10 15.24 -22.10 -22.10
CA LEU A 10 15.28 -20.92 -22.96
C LEU A 10 13.89 -20.48 -23.42
N GLY A 11 13.01 -21.45 -23.74
CA GLY A 11 11.62 -21.20 -24.09
C GLY A 11 10.89 -20.35 -23.05
N GLN A 12 11.15 -20.58 -21.75
CA GLN A 12 10.51 -19.82 -20.68
C GLN A 12 10.89 -18.33 -20.65
N LEU A 13 11.97 -17.93 -21.33
CA LEU A 13 12.41 -16.53 -21.46
C LEU A 13 11.87 -15.84 -22.72
N LEU A 14 11.05 -16.54 -23.51
CA LEU A 14 10.49 -16.02 -24.75
C LEU A 14 8.97 -15.84 -24.62
N ILE A 15 8.50 -14.70 -25.14
CA ILE A 15 7.09 -14.36 -25.24
C ILE A 15 6.80 -14.09 -26.71
N VAL A 16 5.77 -14.73 -27.27
CA VAL A 16 5.43 -14.65 -28.70
C VAL A 16 4.03 -14.10 -28.91
N ASP A 17 3.70 -13.70 -30.12
CA ASP A 17 2.32 -13.43 -30.55
C ASP A 17 1.91 -14.39 -31.67
N PHE A 18 0.65 -14.33 -32.08
CA PHE A 18 0.14 -15.08 -33.23
C PHE A 18 -1.14 -14.42 -33.76
N ASP A 19 -1.49 -14.73 -35.00
CA ASP A 19 -2.73 -14.25 -35.62
C ASP A 19 -3.87 -15.26 -35.50
N GLY A 20 -5.08 -14.75 -35.31
CA GLY A 20 -6.32 -15.52 -35.31
C GLY A 20 -7.07 -15.54 -33.98
N LEU A 21 -8.35 -15.95 -34.05
CA LEU A 21 -9.29 -15.99 -32.93
C LEU A 21 -9.29 -17.34 -32.18
N THR A 22 -8.55 -18.32 -32.65
CA THR A 22 -8.44 -19.65 -32.05
C THR A 22 -7.00 -20.12 -32.09
N THR A 23 -6.68 -21.10 -31.24
CA THR A 23 -5.33 -21.66 -31.19
C THR A 23 -5.01 -22.40 -32.49
N ASN A 24 -4.13 -21.81 -33.30
CA ASN A 24 -3.63 -22.40 -34.55
C ASN A 24 -2.45 -23.37 -34.30
N ASP A 25 -1.98 -24.05 -35.34
CA ASP A 25 -0.92 -25.05 -35.20
C ASP A 25 0.46 -24.43 -34.98
N ASP A 26 0.69 -23.21 -35.47
CA ASP A 26 1.94 -22.46 -35.28
C ASP A 26 2.17 -22.18 -33.78
N ILE A 27 1.19 -21.58 -33.09
CA ILE A 27 1.32 -21.28 -31.66
C ILE A 27 1.38 -22.55 -30.80
N LYS A 28 0.65 -23.62 -31.17
CA LYS A 28 0.77 -24.92 -30.49
C LYS A 28 2.18 -25.49 -30.63
N THR A 29 2.80 -25.33 -31.80
CA THR A 29 4.16 -25.79 -32.06
C THR A 29 5.16 -25.04 -31.18
N LEU A 30 5.01 -23.71 -31.05
CA LEU A 30 5.86 -22.91 -30.16
C LEU A 30 5.68 -23.25 -28.67
N ILE A 31 4.46 -23.58 -28.25
CA ILE A 31 4.18 -23.98 -26.86
C ILE A 31 4.72 -25.40 -26.58
N ARG A 32 4.75 -26.29 -27.55
CA ARG A 32 5.20 -27.68 -27.41
C ARG A 32 6.70 -27.84 -27.64
N ALA A 33 7.16 -29.09 -27.54
CA ALA A 33 8.49 -29.46 -28.01
C ALA A 33 8.67 -29.07 -29.49
N PRO A 34 9.83 -28.52 -29.87
CA PRO A 34 11.04 -28.34 -29.06
C PRO A 34 11.20 -26.96 -28.39
N TYR A 35 10.19 -26.08 -28.42
CA TYR A 35 10.36 -24.65 -28.11
C TYR A 35 9.92 -24.23 -26.71
N TYR A 36 8.80 -24.76 -26.20
CA TYR A 36 8.32 -24.50 -24.83
C TYR A 36 8.23 -23.02 -24.44
N VAL A 37 7.67 -22.16 -25.31
CA VAL A 37 7.59 -20.71 -25.04
C VAL A 37 6.89 -20.40 -23.70
N GLY A 38 7.42 -19.43 -22.96
CA GLY A 38 6.97 -19.10 -21.61
C GLY A 38 5.74 -18.20 -21.54
N GLY A 39 5.39 -17.52 -22.64
CA GLY A 39 4.27 -16.60 -22.68
C GLY A 39 3.77 -16.26 -24.06
N VAL A 40 2.56 -15.71 -24.11
CA VAL A 40 1.86 -15.28 -25.32
C VAL A 40 1.30 -13.87 -25.11
N VAL A 41 1.52 -12.98 -26.07
CA VAL A 41 0.88 -11.65 -26.13
C VAL A 41 -0.35 -11.73 -27.02
N LEU A 42 -1.50 -11.31 -26.49
CA LEU A 42 -2.73 -11.17 -27.25
C LEU A 42 -2.93 -9.73 -27.70
N SER A 43 -3.27 -9.57 -28.98
CA SER A 43 -3.58 -8.30 -29.62
C SER A 43 -5.07 -8.18 -29.93
N PHE A 44 -5.49 -7.06 -30.52
CA PHE A 44 -6.87 -6.88 -30.99
C PHE A 44 -7.28 -7.92 -32.05
N GLN A 45 -6.32 -8.52 -32.76
CA GLN A 45 -6.59 -9.54 -33.76
C GLN A 45 -7.00 -10.89 -33.14
N ASN A 46 -6.76 -11.08 -31.85
CA ASN A 46 -7.08 -12.31 -31.13
C ASN A 46 -8.41 -12.25 -30.37
N VAL A 47 -9.12 -11.12 -30.43
CA VAL A 47 -10.28 -10.84 -29.56
C VAL A 47 -11.51 -10.48 -30.38
N ALA A 48 -12.54 -11.33 -30.28
CA ALA A 48 -13.87 -11.07 -30.82
C ALA A 48 -14.92 -10.95 -29.70
N THR A 49 -15.05 -11.97 -28.83
CA THR A 49 -16.03 -12.02 -27.73
C THR A 49 -15.37 -12.47 -26.42
N ALA A 50 -15.99 -12.22 -25.26
CA ALA A 50 -15.49 -12.74 -23.98
C ALA A 50 -15.44 -14.28 -23.95
N GLU A 51 -16.46 -14.93 -24.49
CA GLU A 51 -16.49 -16.40 -24.54
C GLU A 51 -15.37 -16.96 -25.44
N GLN A 52 -15.12 -16.32 -26.58
CA GLN A 52 -14.05 -16.72 -27.49
C GLN A 52 -12.67 -16.52 -26.85
N ILE A 53 -12.39 -15.37 -26.22
CA ILE A 53 -11.07 -15.15 -25.60
C ILE A 53 -10.85 -16.07 -24.40
N THR A 54 -11.85 -16.30 -23.56
CA THR A 54 -11.74 -17.26 -22.44
C THR A 54 -11.46 -18.67 -22.95
N THR A 55 -12.09 -19.07 -24.06
CA THR A 55 -11.83 -20.36 -24.71
C THR A 55 -10.42 -20.43 -25.28
N LEU A 56 -10.00 -19.38 -26.01
CA LEU A 56 -8.66 -19.29 -26.57
C LEU A 56 -7.58 -19.40 -25.48
N VAL A 57 -7.71 -18.62 -24.41
CA VAL A 57 -6.77 -18.63 -23.29
C VAL A 57 -6.74 -19.98 -22.59
N HIS A 58 -7.90 -20.58 -22.36
CA HIS A 58 -8.01 -21.92 -21.80
C HIS A 58 -7.29 -22.96 -22.68
N ASP A 59 -7.45 -22.90 -24.00
CA ASP A 59 -6.82 -23.83 -24.94
C ASP A 59 -5.30 -23.65 -25.02
N LEU A 60 -4.80 -22.41 -24.95
CA LEU A 60 -3.36 -22.12 -24.84
C LEU A 60 -2.78 -22.73 -23.55
N GLN A 61 -3.46 -22.55 -22.41
CA GLN A 61 -3.01 -23.07 -21.12
C GLN A 61 -3.08 -24.61 -21.05
N CYS A 62 -4.13 -25.23 -21.60
CA CYS A 62 -4.20 -26.69 -21.75
C CYS A 62 -3.07 -27.21 -22.63
N THR A 63 -2.78 -26.55 -23.76
CA THR A 63 -1.67 -26.92 -24.64
C THR A 63 -0.33 -26.91 -23.89
N ALA A 64 -0.10 -25.90 -23.04
CA ALA A 64 1.12 -25.82 -22.23
C ALA A 64 1.19 -26.89 -21.14
N ARG A 65 0.08 -27.14 -20.43
CA ARG A 65 0.01 -28.20 -19.41
C ARG A 65 0.31 -29.56 -20.03
N ASP A 66 -0.37 -29.89 -21.13
CA ASP A 66 -0.26 -31.19 -21.78
C ASP A 66 1.11 -31.39 -22.46
N ALA A 67 1.79 -30.28 -22.81
CA ALA A 67 3.17 -30.27 -23.27
C ALA A 67 4.20 -30.47 -22.13
N GLY A 68 3.79 -30.48 -20.86
CA GLY A 68 4.67 -30.71 -19.72
C GLY A 68 5.32 -29.45 -19.14
N HIS A 69 4.73 -28.27 -19.34
CA HIS A 69 5.25 -27.04 -18.69
C HIS A 69 5.13 -27.15 -17.16
N ALA A 70 6.17 -26.73 -16.46
CA ALA A 70 6.16 -26.72 -14.99
C ALA A 70 5.13 -25.71 -14.42
N ARG A 71 4.90 -24.60 -15.13
CA ARG A 71 4.02 -23.50 -14.73
C ARG A 71 3.17 -23.00 -15.91
N PRO A 72 2.01 -22.38 -15.65
CA PRO A 72 1.20 -21.76 -16.71
C PRO A 72 1.97 -20.72 -17.55
N LEU A 73 1.45 -20.45 -18.74
CA LEU A 73 1.95 -19.39 -19.62
C LEU A 73 1.66 -18.01 -19.03
N PHE A 74 2.55 -17.05 -19.28
CA PHE A 74 2.14 -15.65 -19.25
C PHE A 74 1.16 -15.41 -20.40
N ILE A 75 0.00 -14.84 -20.11
CA ILE A 75 -1.00 -14.43 -21.08
C ILE A 75 -1.13 -12.91 -20.96
N CYS A 76 -0.39 -12.25 -21.83
CA CYS A 76 -0.15 -10.82 -21.80
C CYS A 76 -1.13 -10.07 -22.69
N VAL A 77 -1.50 -8.86 -22.30
CA VAL A 77 -2.24 -7.92 -23.16
C VAL A 77 -1.59 -6.54 -23.11
N SER A 78 -1.52 -5.86 -24.26
CA SER A 78 -1.04 -4.48 -24.35
C SER A 78 -2.21 -3.50 -24.24
N GLN A 79 -2.08 -2.50 -23.36
CA GLN A 79 -3.04 -1.40 -23.24
C GLN A 79 -3.06 -0.48 -24.49
N ASP A 80 -2.01 -0.50 -25.30
CA ASP A 80 -1.82 0.41 -26.44
C ASP A 80 -2.42 -0.09 -27.77
N ASN A 81 -3.39 -1.01 -27.73
CA ASN A 81 -4.14 -1.43 -28.92
C ASN A 81 -5.18 -0.37 -29.32
N ASN A 82 -4.59 0.74 -29.74
CA ASN A 82 -4.91 1.92 -30.53
C ASN A 82 -6.36 2.41 -30.70
N SER A 83 -6.41 3.74 -30.64
CA SER A 83 -7.43 4.72 -31.00
C SER A 83 -8.14 4.61 -32.37
N ASN A 84 -7.95 3.51 -33.13
CA ASN A 84 -8.57 3.29 -34.46
C ASN A 84 -9.50 2.06 -34.49
N ILE A 85 -10.10 1.72 -33.36
CA ILE A 85 -11.14 0.70 -33.30
C ILE A 85 -12.45 1.28 -33.88
N ALA A 86 -13.00 0.62 -34.89
CA ALA A 86 -14.33 0.93 -35.44
C ALA A 86 -15.38 0.96 -34.31
N PRO A 87 -16.35 1.90 -34.32
CA PRO A 87 -17.37 1.98 -33.28
C PRO A 87 -18.16 0.66 -33.21
N GLY A 88 -17.85 -0.22 -32.24
CA GLY A 88 -18.55 -1.50 -32.11
C GLY A 88 -17.83 -2.65 -31.39
N SER A 89 -16.49 -2.70 -31.29
CA SER A 89 -15.84 -3.81 -30.58
C SER A 89 -15.71 -3.54 -29.07
N SER A 90 -16.58 -4.17 -28.28
CA SER A 90 -16.90 -3.83 -26.89
C SER A 90 -15.94 -4.36 -25.80
N ASN A 91 -14.95 -5.18 -26.15
CA ASN A 91 -14.15 -5.90 -25.14
C ASN A 91 -12.78 -5.26 -24.85
N ILE A 92 -12.10 -4.76 -25.87
CA ILE A 92 -10.79 -4.07 -25.73
C ILE A 92 -10.97 -2.56 -25.45
N SER A 93 -12.11 -2.00 -25.83
CA SER A 93 -12.47 -0.61 -25.51
C SER A 93 -12.58 -0.32 -24.00
N GLN A 94 -12.65 -1.36 -23.16
CA GLN A 94 -12.57 -1.22 -21.69
C GLN A 94 -11.13 -1.17 -21.15
N LEU A 95 -10.16 -1.80 -21.82
CA LEU A 95 -8.72 -1.66 -21.52
C LEU A 95 -8.24 -0.23 -21.84
N ALA A 96 -8.74 0.38 -22.92
CA ALA A 96 -8.54 1.79 -23.24
C ALA A 96 -9.10 2.75 -22.17
N ARG A 97 -10.00 2.25 -21.30
CA ARG A 97 -10.65 3.02 -20.23
C ARG A 97 -9.83 3.14 -18.95
N LEU A 98 -8.82 2.28 -18.75
CA LEU A 98 -7.78 2.47 -17.74
C LEU A 98 -7.05 3.80 -17.96
N THR A 99 -6.92 4.24 -19.22
CA THR A 99 -6.32 5.51 -19.61
C THR A 99 -7.25 6.70 -19.30
N GLU A 100 -8.56 6.50 -19.28
CA GLU A 100 -9.58 7.53 -18.99
C GLU A 100 -9.86 7.69 -17.48
N LEU A 101 -9.75 6.63 -16.68
CA LEU A 101 -9.93 6.67 -15.21
C LEU A 101 -8.78 7.40 -14.49
N ARG A 102 -7.63 7.59 -15.15
CA ARG A 102 -6.52 8.47 -14.72
C ARG A 102 -6.91 9.95 -14.60
N ALA A 103 -8.08 10.36 -15.10
CA ALA A 103 -8.57 11.74 -15.02
C ALA A 103 -9.17 12.14 -13.64
N ALA A 104 -9.45 11.18 -12.75
CA ALA A 104 -10.15 11.43 -11.47
C ALA A 104 -9.30 12.12 -10.38
N GLY A 105 -7.98 12.19 -10.54
CA GLY A 105 -7.12 13.04 -9.70
C GLY A 105 -6.82 12.51 -8.29
N SER A 106 -7.23 11.28 -7.95
CA SER A 106 -6.88 10.62 -6.68
C SER A 106 -6.29 9.21 -6.90
N MET A 107 -5.37 8.82 -6.02
CA MET A 107 -4.79 7.46 -6.00
C MET A 107 -5.87 6.39 -5.75
N GLU A 108 -6.88 6.72 -4.95
CA GLU A 108 -7.97 5.79 -4.59
C GLU A 108 -8.86 5.46 -5.78
N ASP A 109 -9.28 6.46 -6.54
CA ASP A 109 -10.08 6.23 -7.75
C ASP A 109 -9.31 5.39 -8.77
N THR A 110 -8.00 5.63 -8.84
CA THR A 110 -7.09 4.86 -9.69
C THR A 110 -6.97 3.40 -9.23
N PHE A 111 -6.91 3.17 -7.91
CA PHE A 111 -6.93 1.83 -7.34
C PHE A 111 -8.23 1.09 -7.66
N GLN A 112 -9.39 1.70 -7.40
CA GLN A 112 -10.70 1.07 -7.65
C GLN A 112 -10.92 0.75 -9.14
N ALA A 113 -10.52 1.68 -10.02
CA ALA A 113 -10.52 1.48 -11.46
C ALA A 113 -9.64 0.30 -11.88
N ALA A 114 -8.45 0.21 -11.31
CA ALA A 114 -7.49 -0.84 -11.60
C ALA A 114 -7.97 -2.20 -11.07
N THR A 115 -8.60 -2.27 -9.89
CA THR A 115 -9.23 -3.48 -9.36
C THR A 115 -10.38 -3.95 -10.25
N ALA A 116 -11.30 -3.05 -10.65
CA ALA A 116 -12.38 -3.41 -11.56
C ALA A 116 -11.85 -3.97 -12.89
N THR A 117 -10.77 -3.37 -13.42
CA THR A 117 -10.14 -3.86 -14.65
C THR A 117 -9.42 -5.19 -14.42
N GLY A 118 -8.69 -5.32 -13.31
CA GLY A 118 -7.99 -6.55 -12.95
C GLY A 118 -8.93 -7.75 -12.90
N GLY A 119 -10.11 -7.58 -12.27
CA GLY A 119 -11.14 -8.62 -12.21
C GLY A 119 -11.67 -9.02 -13.59
N LEU A 120 -11.85 -8.05 -14.50
CA LEU A 120 -12.22 -8.35 -15.89
C LEU A 120 -11.12 -9.14 -16.62
N LEU A 121 -9.86 -8.70 -16.50
CA LEU A 121 -8.73 -9.40 -17.14
C LEU A 121 -8.59 -10.83 -16.61
N ARG A 122 -8.72 -11.00 -15.29
CA ARG A 122 -8.69 -12.30 -14.62
C ARG A 122 -9.81 -13.21 -15.12
N ALA A 123 -11.03 -12.69 -15.27
CA ALA A 123 -12.17 -13.44 -15.79
C ALA A 123 -11.98 -13.90 -17.26
N LEU A 124 -11.22 -13.14 -18.05
CA LEU A 124 -10.84 -13.53 -19.41
C LEU A 124 -9.64 -14.49 -19.46
N GLY A 125 -9.05 -14.82 -18.30
CA GLY A 125 -7.86 -15.68 -18.18
C GLY A 125 -6.53 -14.98 -18.42
N LEU A 126 -6.54 -13.67 -18.65
CA LEU A 126 -5.34 -12.85 -18.79
C LEU A 126 -4.65 -12.71 -17.43
N ASN A 127 -3.33 -12.67 -17.42
CA ASN A 127 -2.57 -12.63 -16.16
C ASN A 127 -1.46 -11.59 -16.13
N MET A 128 -1.19 -10.90 -17.24
CA MET A 128 -0.23 -9.81 -17.30
C MET A 128 -0.71 -8.69 -18.21
N VAL A 129 -0.55 -7.44 -17.78
CA VAL A 129 -0.91 -6.25 -18.57
C VAL A 129 0.31 -5.37 -18.80
N PHE A 130 0.52 -4.95 -20.05
CA PHE A 130 1.54 -3.98 -20.41
C PHE A 130 0.92 -2.58 -20.39
N THR A 131 1.44 -1.71 -19.52
CA THR A 131 0.83 -0.41 -19.21
C THR A 131 1.85 0.73 -19.23
N ASP A 132 1.41 1.89 -19.69
CA ASP A 132 2.19 3.13 -19.82
C ASP A 132 2.13 4.03 -18.58
N THR A 133 1.69 3.51 -17.44
CA THR A 133 1.40 4.28 -16.20
C THR A 133 2.55 5.12 -15.68
N CYS A 134 3.81 4.75 -15.95
CA CYS A 134 5.00 5.43 -15.41
C CYS A 134 5.69 6.36 -16.42
N ASN A 135 5.12 6.58 -17.61
CA ASN A 135 5.70 7.48 -18.61
C ASN A 135 5.30 8.94 -18.42
N ILE A 136 6.29 9.81 -18.22
CA ILE A 136 6.16 11.28 -18.27
C ILE A 136 6.73 11.74 -19.62
N SER A 137 5.98 12.50 -20.41
CA SER A 137 6.47 13.12 -21.65
C SER A 137 7.21 14.45 -21.34
N PRO A 138 8.50 14.62 -21.66
CA PRO A 138 9.17 15.91 -21.59
C PRO A 138 8.53 16.93 -22.55
N GLY A 139 8.31 18.17 -22.09
CA GLY A 139 7.69 19.25 -22.87
C GLY A 139 6.17 19.16 -23.05
N ALA A 140 5.59 17.96 -23.10
CA ALA A 140 4.15 17.74 -23.06
C ALA A 140 3.69 17.33 -21.65
N LEU A 141 3.75 18.30 -20.74
CA LEU A 141 2.94 18.33 -19.52
C LEU A 141 1.42 18.52 -19.83
N LYS A 142 0.94 17.96 -20.94
CA LYS A 142 -0.44 17.99 -21.41
C LYS A 142 -0.90 16.55 -21.61
N TRP A 143 -1.78 16.07 -20.74
CA TRP A 143 -2.42 14.76 -20.92
C TRP A 143 -3.21 14.74 -22.24
N PRO A 144 -3.12 13.69 -23.08
CA PRO A 144 -3.60 13.69 -24.48
C PRO A 144 -5.09 13.99 -24.70
N ARG A 145 -5.90 14.05 -23.64
CA ARG A 145 -7.33 14.39 -23.72
C ARG A 145 -7.85 15.40 -22.68
N THR A 146 -7.12 15.72 -21.60
CA THR A 146 -7.60 16.61 -20.52
C THR A 146 -6.77 17.87 -20.30
N GLY A 147 -5.55 17.95 -20.84
CA GLY A 147 -4.70 19.14 -20.72
C GLY A 147 -4.19 19.46 -19.30
N ARG A 148 -4.41 18.59 -18.30
CA ARG A 148 -4.02 18.82 -16.90
C ARG A 148 -2.53 18.54 -16.68
N LYS A 149 -1.84 19.46 -16.00
CA LYS A 149 -0.42 19.39 -15.62
C LYS A 149 -0.26 18.56 -14.33
N LEU A 150 0.48 17.44 -14.38
CA LEU A 150 0.83 16.65 -13.18
C LEU A 150 2.34 16.67 -12.97
N ILE A 151 2.79 16.71 -11.71
CA ILE A 151 4.21 16.59 -11.34
C ILE A 151 4.60 15.13 -11.02
N GLY A 152 5.89 14.79 -11.07
CA GLY A 152 6.38 13.41 -10.94
C GLY A 152 5.88 12.63 -9.72
N ASP A 153 5.76 13.26 -8.54
CA ASP A 153 5.19 12.59 -7.35
C ASP A 153 3.71 12.26 -7.49
N GLN A 154 2.90 13.19 -8.03
CA GLN A 154 1.47 12.96 -8.27
C GLN A 154 1.28 11.76 -9.21
N PHE A 155 2.11 11.68 -10.24
CA PHE A 155 2.08 10.57 -11.20
C PHE A 155 2.56 9.25 -10.58
N GLY A 156 3.58 9.29 -9.73
CA GLY A 156 4.03 8.13 -8.94
C GLY A 156 2.94 7.58 -8.01
N ARG A 157 2.14 8.45 -7.38
CA ARG A 157 1.01 8.03 -6.53
C ARG A 157 -0.11 7.37 -7.33
N LEU A 158 -0.48 7.93 -8.48
CA LEU A 158 -1.47 7.32 -9.37
C LEU A 158 -0.98 5.96 -9.89
N SER A 159 0.30 5.87 -10.26
CA SER A 159 0.94 4.62 -10.66
C SER A 159 0.85 3.57 -9.56
N ALA A 160 1.18 3.93 -8.32
CA ALA A 160 1.06 3.04 -7.17
C ALA A 160 -0.38 2.54 -6.96
N GLY A 161 -1.37 3.42 -7.09
CA GLY A 161 -2.79 3.04 -7.01
C GLY A 161 -3.15 1.98 -8.07
N MET A 162 -2.73 2.20 -9.31
CA MET A 162 -2.99 1.26 -10.41
C MET A 162 -2.30 -0.09 -10.20
N LEU A 163 -1.01 -0.08 -9.84
CA LEU A 163 -0.24 -1.30 -9.57
C LEU A 163 -0.90 -2.15 -8.47
N ARG A 164 -1.30 -1.51 -7.37
CA ARG A 164 -1.98 -2.17 -6.26
C ARG A 164 -3.34 -2.77 -6.67
N GLY A 165 -4.12 -2.03 -7.45
CA GLY A 165 -5.45 -2.49 -7.89
C GLY A 165 -5.38 -3.69 -8.84
N LEU A 166 -4.44 -3.68 -9.80
CA LEU A 166 -4.20 -4.83 -10.68
C LEU A 166 -3.70 -6.05 -9.88
N ARG A 167 -2.74 -5.84 -8.99
CA ARG A 167 -2.17 -6.90 -8.15
C ARG A 167 -3.21 -7.52 -7.21
N SER A 168 -4.18 -6.75 -6.69
CA SER A 168 -5.24 -7.29 -5.82
C SER A 168 -6.13 -8.31 -6.53
N GLU A 169 -6.14 -8.31 -7.86
CA GLU A 169 -6.88 -9.25 -8.71
C GLU A 169 -5.95 -10.26 -9.40
N GLU A 170 -4.73 -10.44 -8.87
CA GLU A 170 -3.74 -11.38 -9.37
C GLU A 170 -3.31 -11.12 -10.82
N ILE A 171 -3.32 -9.85 -11.25
CA ILE A 171 -2.81 -9.40 -12.55
C ILE A 171 -1.44 -8.76 -12.38
N MET A 172 -0.44 -9.31 -13.08
CA MET A 172 0.92 -8.78 -13.11
C MET A 172 0.99 -7.50 -13.96
N SER A 173 1.69 -6.49 -13.46
CA SER A 173 1.89 -5.23 -14.21
C SER A 173 3.27 -5.20 -14.87
N CYS A 174 3.31 -4.88 -16.16
CA CYS A 174 4.53 -4.54 -16.88
C CYS A 174 4.52 -3.07 -17.27
N LEU A 175 5.40 -2.28 -16.67
CA LEU A 175 5.54 -0.87 -17.04
C LEU A 175 6.28 -0.75 -18.36
N LYS A 176 5.68 -0.12 -19.37
CA LYS A 176 6.34 0.14 -20.65
C LYS A 176 6.27 1.62 -21.03
N SER A 177 7.25 2.21 -21.71
CA SER A 177 8.56 1.67 -22.05
C SER A 177 9.63 2.46 -21.30
N PHE A 178 10.59 1.79 -20.68
CA PHE A 178 11.66 2.42 -19.91
C PHE A 178 12.97 2.51 -20.72
N PRO A 179 13.61 3.68 -20.83
CA PRO A 179 13.06 5.02 -20.63
C PRO A 179 12.18 5.43 -21.81
N LYS A 180 11.11 6.20 -21.57
CA LYS A 180 10.36 6.85 -22.65
C LYS A 180 10.85 8.29 -22.77
N TRP A 181 11.68 8.55 -23.77
CA TRP A 181 12.01 9.91 -24.16
C TRP A 181 10.93 10.41 -25.12
N ASP A 182 10.31 11.55 -24.83
CA ASP A 182 9.40 12.17 -25.81
C ASP A 182 10.25 12.80 -26.90
N VAL A 183 10.20 12.19 -28.08
CA VAL A 183 10.84 12.70 -29.29
C VAL A 183 9.71 13.27 -30.11
N ALA A 184 9.68 14.60 -30.21
CA ALA A 184 8.54 15.38 -30.69
C ALA A 184 8.15 15.17 -32.18
N ASP A 185 8.57 14.08 -32.82
CA ASP A 185 8.17 13.78 -34.18
C ASP A 185 7.97 12.28 -34.42
N ARG A 186 6.71 11.85 -34.49
CA ARG A 186 6.32 10.48 -34.87
C ARG A 186 6.48 10.20 -36.38
N HIS A 187 7.06 11.12 -37.13
CA HIS A 187 7.35 10.96 -38.56
C HIS A 187 8.83 11.17 -38.94
N ALA A 188 9.73 11.47 -38.00
CA ALA A 188 11.15 11.65 -38.31
C ALA A 188 11.95 10.36 -38.06
N GLU A 189 12.70 9.92 -39.07
CA GLU A 189 13.76 8.93 -38.93
C GLU A 189 14.75 9.39 -37.82
N PHE A 190 14.88 8.56 -36.77
CA PHE A 190 15.88 8.59 -35.70
C PHE A 190 16.35 9.97 -35.19
N PRO A 191 15.62 10.61 -34.25
CA PRO A 191 16.11 11.84 -33.66
C PRO A 191 17.07 11.54 -32.50
N LEU A 192 18.28 12.06 -32.64
CA LEU A 192 19.36 12.08 -31.65
C LEU A 192 19.03 13.02 -30.48
N LEU A 193 19.23 12.55 -29.25
CA LEU A 193 19.31 13.44 -28.09
C LEU A 193 20.70 14.05 -27.98
N THR A 194 20.77 15.38 -28.05
CA THR A 194 21.98 16.13 -27.74
C THR A 194 22.15 16.20 -26.22
N ALA A 195 23.40 16.08 -25.76
CA ALA A 195 23.79 15.98 -24.34
C ALA A 195 23.46 17.21 -23.45
N SER A 196 22.66 18.16 -23.94
CA SER A 196 22.32 19.43 -23.28
C SER A 196 20.95 19.46 -22.59
N GLU A 197 20.10 18.44 -22.76
CA GLU A 197 18.85 18.33 -21.99
C GLU A 197 19.12 17.68 -20.62
N SER A 198 18.82 18.41 -19.55
CA SER A 198 19.50 18.36 -18.26
C SER A 198 19.40 17.03 -17.50
N LYS A 199 20.44 16.70 -16.72
CA LYS A 199 20.43 15.68 -15.64
C LYS A 199 19.17 15.75 -14.76
N ASP A 200 18.65 16.96 -14.56
CA ASP A 200 17.45 17.23 -13.76
C ASP A 200 16.15 16.75 -14.44
N ALA A 201 16.06 16.81 -15.77
CA ALA A 201 14.95 16.24 -16.52
C ALA A 201 14.91 14.71 -16.39
N LEU A 202 16.08 14.06 -16.53
CA LEU A 202 16.22 12.62 -16.31
C LEU A 202 15.85 12.23 -14.87
N GLU A 203 16.30 12.99 -13.86
CA GLU A 203 15.98 12.70 -12.45
C GLU A 203 14.47 12.83 -12.16
N SER A 204 13.77 13.76 -12.81
CA SER A 204 12.31 13.94 -12.69
C SER A 204 11.53 12.78 -13.33
N GLU A 205 11.96 12.31 -14.51
CA GLU A 205 11.34 11.19 -15.22
C GLU A 205 11.51 9.84 -14.52
N LEU A 206 12.55 9.70 -13.69
CA LEU A 206 12.79 8.49 -12.90
C LEU A 206 11.91 8.42 -11.63
N ILE A 207 11.23 9.49 -11.22
CA ILE A 207 10.42 9.51 -9.98
C ILE A 207 9.31 8.45 -9.99
N PRO A 208 8.47 8.31 -11.04
CA PRO A 208 7.43 7.28 -11.08
C PRO A 208 8.02 5.87 -11.06
N TYR A 209 9.14 5.65 -11.75
CA TYR A 209 9.83 4.36 -11.76
C TYR A 209 10.43 4.01 -10.39
N ARG A 210 11.04 4.97 -9.68
CA ARG A 210 11.50 4.77 -8.29
C ARG A 210 10.35 4.37 -7.38
N ARG A 211 9.20 5.02 -7.53
CA ARG A 211 8.00 4.70 -6.77
C ARG A 211 7.47 3.31 -7.12
N ALA A 212 7.38 2.96 -8.39
CA ALA A 212 6.94 1.64 -8.82
C ALA A 212 7.88 0.52 -8.37
N VAL A 213 9.20 0.76 -8.39
CA VAL A 213 10.20 -0.17 -7.83
C VAL A 213 10.01 -0.31 -6.32
N ALA A 214 9.75 0.77 -5.59
CA ALA A 214 9.42 0.71 -4.16
C ALA A 214 8.08 0.02 -3.85
N GLU A 215 7.17 -0.06 -4.83
CA GLU A 215 5.91 -0.83 -4.77
C GLU A 215 6.09 -2.28 -5.28
N ASP A 216 7.33 -2.73 -5.50
CA ASP A 216 7.69 -4.06 -6.01
C ASP A 216 6.98 -4.43 -7.32
N VAL A 217 6.96 -3.52 -8.30
CA VAL A 217 6.34 -3.78 -9.62
C VAL A 217 6.90 -5.04 -10.29
N GLU A 218 6.01 -5.85 -10.87
CA GLU A 218 6.34 -7.21 -11.32
C GLU A 218 7.33 -7.23 -12.50
N ALA A 219 7.08 -6.37 -13.49
CA ALA A 219 7.93 -6.26 -14.67
C ALA A 219 8.10 -4.81 -15.16
N ILE A 220 9.24 -4.54 -15.80
CA ILE A 220 9.51 -3.31 -16.54
C ILE A 220 9.97 -3.68 -17.94
N MET A 221 9.31 -3.12 -18.95
CA MET A 221 9.65 -3.27 -20.36
C MET A 221 10.58 -2.15 -20.80
N THR A 222 11.71 -2.48 -21.43
CA THR A 222 12.65 -1.48 -21.95
C THR A 222 12.20 -0.91 -23.29
N SER A 223 12.52 0.35 -23.59
CA SER A 223 12.34 0.92 -24.93
C SER A 223 13.39 0.40 -25.93
N HIS A 224 13.08 0.53 -27.22
CA HIS A 224 13.98 0.18 -28.33
C HIS A 224 14.96 1.30 -28.71
N THR A 225 15.00 2.40 -27.96
CA THR A 225 15.70 3.61 -28.41
C THR A 225 17.21 3.51 -28.20
N VAL A 226 17.97 3.76 -29.27
CA VAL A 226 19.41 4.04 -29.20
C VAL A 226 19.59 5.41 -28.53
N VAL A 227 20.50 5.51 -27.56
CA VAL A 227 20.99 6.80 -27.03
C VAL A 227 22.38 7.02 -27.64
N PRO A 228 22.52 7.82 -28.71
CA PRO A 228 23.77 7.86 -29.48
C PRO A 228 24.91 8.61 -28.77
N SER A 229 24.63 9.27 -27.63
CA SER A 229 25.66 9.91 -26.81
C SER A 229 26.49 8.92 -25.98
N VAL A 230 26.14 7.63 -25.95
CA VAL A 230 26.79 6.61 -25.11
C VAL A 230 27.41 5.46 -25.92
N ASP A 231 26.89 5.13 -27.10
CA ASP A 231 27.48 4.10 -27.96
C ASP A 231 27.10 4.35 -29.43
N SER A 232 28.08 4.76 -30.24
CA SER A 232 27.89 5.09 -31.67
C SER A 232 27.91 3.86 -32.59
N SER A 233 28.04 2.65 -32.03
CA SER A 233 28.39 1.45 -32.80
C SER A 233 27.28 0.40 -32.96
N LEU A 234 26.13 0.53 -32.30
CA LEU A 234 25.10 -0.53 -32.29
C LEU A 234 23.71 -0.04 -32.74
N PRO A 235 23.11 -0.66 -33.77
CA PRO A 235 21.73 -0.36 -34.16
C PRO A 235 20.74 -1.02 -33.20
N ILE A 236 19.87 -0.20 -32.58
CA ILE A 236 18.56 -0.48 -31.99
C ILE A 236 18.42 -1.87 -31.33
N ALA A 237 18.91 -1.94 -30.10
CA ALA A 237 18.51 -2.91 -29.09
C ALA A 237 18.34 -2.15 -27.76
N PRO A 238 17.62 -2.69 -26.75
CA PRO A 238 17.69 -2.13 -25.41
C PRO A 238 19.17 -2.01 -25.03
N SER A 239 19.68 -0.81 -24.79
CA SER A 239 21.11 -0.69 -24.49
C SER A 239 21.39 -1.34 -23.14
N LYS A 240 22.53 -2.03 -23.02
CA LYS A 240 23.03 -2.54 -21.73
C LYS A 240 23.03 -1.45 -20.65
N HIS A 241 23.22 -0.20 -21.06
CA HIS A 241 23.11 0.97 -20.19
C HIS A 241 21.73 1.14 -19.55
N VAL A 242 20.63 0.95 -20.30
CA VAL A 242 19.25 1.03 -19.78
C VAL A 242 18.97 -0.08 -18.76
N VAL A 243 19.44 -1.30 -19.04
CA VAL A 243 19.32 -2.41 -18.08
C VAL A 243 20.14 -2.14 -16.83
N ASN A 244 21.38 -1.64 -16.97
CA ASN A 244 22.21 -1.25 -15.83
C ASN A 244 21.57 -0.10 -15.03
N LEU A 245 20.89 0.85 -15.68
CA LEU A 245 20.15 1.89 -14.98
C LEU A 245 19.06 1.29 -14.07
N LEU A 246 18.33 0.27 -14.55
CA LEU A 246 17.35 -0.45 -13.73
C LEU A 246 18.02 -1.26 -12.62
N ARG A 247 19.04 -2.04 -12.93
CA ARG A 247 19.68 -2.98 -11.98
C ARG A 247 20.58 -2.29 -10.97
N GLU A 248 21.42 -1.35 -11.39
CA GLU A 248 22.44 -0.70 -10.57
C GLU A 248 21.93 0.59 -9.94
N LYS A 249 21.26 1.48 -10.69
CA LYS A 249 20.81 2.77 -10.15
C LYS A 249 19.48 2.67 -9.42
N LEU A 250 18.50 1.99 -10.02
CA LEU A 250 17.17 1.81 -9.40
C LEU A 250 17.08 0.56 -8.51
N GLN A 251 18.11 -0.29 -8.49
CA GLN A 251 18.14 -1.52 -7.68
C GLN A 251 16.92 -2.42 -7.93
N TYR A 252 16.41 -2.42 -9.16
CA TYR A 252 15.21 -3.15 -9.54
C TYR A 252 15.49 -4.65 -9.60
N LYS A 253 14.70 -5.44 -8.86
CA LYS A 253 14.86 -6.90 -8.73
C LYS A 253 13.84 -7.72 -9.52
N GLY A 254 12.82 -7.08 -10.08
CA GLY A 254 11.77 -7.74 -10.85
C GLY A 254 12.20 -8.06 -12.29
N LEU A 255 11.23 -8.48 -13.11
CA LEU A 255 11.48 -8.96 -14.47
C LEU A 255 11.72 -7.80 -15.44
N ILE A 256 12.81 -7.86 -16.21
CA ILE A 256 13.04 -6.92 -17.31
C ILE A 256 12.68 -7.60 -18.63
N ILE A 257 11.77 -6.99 -19.39
CA ILE A 257 11.29 -7.50 -20.67
C ILE A 257 11.77 -6.57 -21.78
N SER A 258 12.25 -7.14 -22.89
CA SER A 258 12.60 -6.35 -24.06
C SER A 258 11.38 -5.61 -24.62
N GLY A 259 11.61 -4.45 -25.24
CA GLY A 259 10.55 -3.71 -25.91
C GLY A 259 9.86 -4.52 -27.00
N TYR A 260 8.66 -4.08 -27.37
CA TYR A 260 7.89 -4.57 -28.51
C TYR A 260 8.13 -3.64 -29.72
N PRO A 261 8.54 -4.12 -30.91
CA PRO A 261 8.67 -3.27 -32.09
C PRO A 261 7.27 -2.88 -32.59
N GLU A 262 6.75 -1.76 -32.10
CA GLU A 262 5.40 -1.26 -32.41
C GLU A 262 5.27 -0.71 -33.84
N SER A 263 6.39 -0.34 -34.50
CA SER A 263 6.36 0.24 -35.84
C SER A 263 6.70 -0.77 -36.93
N TYR A 264 5.93 -0.72 -38.03
CA TYR A 264 6.17 -1.49 -39.25
C TYR A 264 7.57 -1.20 -39.84
N ALA A 265 8.07 0.03 -39.69
CA ALA A 265 9.40 0.44 -40.15
C ALA A 265 10.55 -0.27 -39.40
N ILE A 266 10.37 -0.61 -38.12
CA ILE A 266 11.37 -1.41 -37.38
C ILE A 266 11.30 -2.87 -37.84
N LYS A 267 10.09 -3.41 -38.09
CA LYS A 267 9.90 -4.79 -38.58
C LYS A 267 10.52 -5.05 -39.96
N THR A 268 10.57 -4.04 -40.85
CA THR A 268 11.13 -4.19 -42.21
C THR A 268 12.63 -3.95 -42.31
N THR A 269 13.26 -3.38 -41.27
CA THR A 269 14.64 -2.88 -41.34
C THR A 269 15.64 -3.79 -40.60
N PHE A 270 15.19 -4.67 -39.72
CA PHE A 270 16.07 -5.42 -38.82
C PHE A 270 15.77 -6.92 -38.78
N ASP A 271 16.83 -7.72 -38.61
CA ASP A 271 16.75 -9.15 -38.38
C ASP A 271 16.21 -9.44 -36.96
N THR A 272 15.02 -10.04 -36.90
CA THR A 272 14.34 -10.44 -35.66
C THR A 272 15.24 -11.30 -34.78
N ALA A 273 16.02 -12.20 -35.39
CA ALA A 273 16.84 -13.16 -34.67
C ALA A 273 18.04 -12.50 -33.98
N GLU A 274 18.71 -11.57 -34.64
CA GLU A 274 19.81 -10.81 -34.02
C GLU A 274 19.29 -9.83 -32.96
N SER A 275 18.12 -9.22 -33.15
CA SER A 275 17.49 -8.38 -32.12
C SER A 275 17.24 -9.16 -30.82
N ALA A 276 16.76 -10.40 -30.92
CA ALA A 276 16.58 -11.26 -29.76
C ALA A 276 17.89 -11.57 -29.03
N VAL A 277 18.98 -11.83 -29.77
CA VAL A 277 20.31 -12.03 -29.18
C VAL A 277 20.80 -10.77 -28.48
N LEU A 278 20.66 -9.61 -29.10
CA LEU A 278 21.09 -8.33 -28.52
C LEU A 278 20.30 -7.98 -27.26
N SER A 279 19.00 -8.26 -27.24
CA SER A 279 18.15 -8.10 -26.05
C SER A 279 18.71 -8.89 -24.85
N PHE A 280 19.04 -10.17 -25.04
CA PHE A 280 19.66 -10.95 -23.97
C PHE A 280 21.06 -10.43 -23.63
N ARG A 281 21.91 -10.08 -24.60
CA ARG A 281 23.24 -9.50 -24.31
C ARG A 281 23.17 -8.20 -23.50
N ALA A 282 22.10 -7.44 -23.63
CA ALA A 282 21.86 -6.24 -22.84
C ALA A 282 21.49 -6.54 -21.38
N GLY A 283 21.04 -7.76 -21.07
CA GLY A 283 20.66 -8.19 -19.73
C GLY A 283 19.14 -8.22 -19.48
N ASN A 284 18.32 -8.19 -20.53
CA ASN A 284 16.89 -8.46 -20.40
C ASN A 284 16.67 -9.90 -19.93
N ASP A 285 15.64 -10.12 -19.12
CA ASP A 285 15.27 -11.45 -18.66
C ASP A 285 14.38 -12.18 -19.67
N CYS A 286 13.44 -11.47 -20.28
CA CYS A 286 12.58 -12.00 -21.33
C CYS A 286 12.65 -11.17 -22.60
N THR A 287 12.44 -11.83 -23.75
CA THR A 287 12.35 -11.17 -25.05
C THR A 287 10.99 -11.44 -25.70
N ILE A 288 10.36 -10.40 -26.23
CA ILE A 288 9.12 -10.52 -27.02
C ILE A 288 9.47 -10.65 -28.51
N ILE A 289 9.00 -11.70 -29.17
CA ILE A 289 9.19 -11.93 -30.61
C ILE A 289 7.84 -11.82 -31.32
N SER A 290 7.57 -10.63 -31.88
CA SER A 290 6.31 -10.30 -32.57
C SER A 290 6.47 -10.32 -34.10
N HIS A 291 6.36 -11.49 -34.70
CA HIS A 291 6.56 -11.67 -36.13
C HIS A 291 5.95 -13.00 -36.62
N THR A 292 6.19 -13.34 -37.88
CA THR A 292 5.76 -14.62 -38.45
C THR A 292 6.34 -15.81 -37.69
N PHE A 293 5.65 -16.95 -37.73
CA PHE A 293 6.11 -18.20 -37.09
C PHE A 293 7.56 -18.56 -37.45
N LYS A 294 7.93 -18.39 -38.73
CA LYS A 294 9.30 -18.65 -39.20
C LYS A 294 10.33 -17.80 -38.46
N GLU A 295 10.08 -16.51 -38.33
CA GLU A 295 10.98 -15.56 -37.66
C GLU A 295 11.06 -15.83 -36.14
N GLN A 296 9.96 -16.25 -35.53
CA GLN A 296 9.93 -16.70 -34.14
C GLN A 296 10.81 -17.93 -33.92
N VAL A 297 10.74 -18.90 -34.83
CA VAL A 297 11.61 -20.10 -34.83
C VAL A 297 13.06 -19.73 -35.08
N ASP A 298 13.35 -18.91 -36.09
CA ASP A 298 14.71 -18.50 -36.44
C ASP A 298 15.38 -17.74 -35.29
N ALA A 299 14.63 -16.84 -34.62
CA ALA A 299 15.09 -16.14 -33.42
C ALA A 299 15.37 -17.10 -32.25
N PHE A 300 14.49 -18.08 -32.00
CA PHE A 300 14.74 -19.10 -30.99
C PHE A 300 16.04 -19.87 -31.28
N GLN A 301 16.21 -20.38 -32.49
CA GLN A 301 17.38 -21.17 -32.86
C GLN A 301 18.66 -20.34 -32.80
N ARG A 302 18.59 -19.06 -33.19
CA ARG A 302 19.70 -18.13 -33.11
C ARG A 302 20.14 -17.89 -31.68
N VAL A 303 19.21 -17.58 -30.76
CA VAL A 303 19.51 -17.38 -29.34
C VAL A 303 20.06 -18.67 -28.73
N PHE A 304 19.43 -19.81 -29.02
CA PHE A 304 19.89 -21.11 -28.57
C PHE A 304 21.34 -21.42 -29.00
N GLY A 305 21.69 -21.10 -30.24
CA GLY A 305 23.03 -21.28 -30.78
C GLY A 305 24.11 -20.46 -30.09
N VAL A 306 23.77 -19.30 -29.51
CA VAL A 306 24.72 -18.40 -28.83
C VAL A 306 24.66 -18.46 -27.30
N CYS A 307 23.80 -19.29 -26.72
CA CYS A 307 23.79 -19.55 -25.27
C CYS A 307 25.05 -20.30 -24.82
N GLY A 308 25.47 -20.05 -23.57
CA GLY A 308 26.64 -20.64 -22.95
C GLY A 308 27.93 -19.89 -23.29
N ASP A 309 29.00 -20.63 -23.58
CA ASP A 309 30.33 -20.05 -23.91
C ASP A 309 30.36 -19.31 -25.26
N ARG A 310 29.23 -19.30 -25.99
CA ARG A 310 29.10 -18.79 -27.37
C ARG A 310 28.53 -17.37 -27.47
N GLY A 311 28.26 -16.70 -26.35
CA GLY A 311 27.94 -15.28 -26.35
C GLY A 311 26.99 -14.78 -25.25
N ILE A 312 26.04 -15.60 -24.78
CA ILE A 312 25.15 -15.27 -23.64
C ILE A 312 25.50 -16.18 -22.46
N PRO A 313 26.10 -15.66 -21.38
CA PRO A 313 26.56 -16.48 -20.26
C PRO A 313 25.44 -17.30 -19.62
N SER A 314 25.69 -18.60 -19.35
CA SER A 314 24.69 -19.47 -18.69
C SER A 314 24.25 -18.94 -17.33
N ALA A 315 25.15 -18.27 -16.58
CA ALA A 315 24.81 -17.65 -15.31
C ALA A 315 23.70 -16.59 -15.45
N GLN A 316 23.75 -15.80 -16.52
CA GLN A 316 22.72 -14.79 -16.80
C GLN A 316 21.37 -15.45 -17.09
N ILE A 317 21.35 -16.47 -17.95
CA ILE A 317 20.13 -17.24 -18.28
C ILE A 317 19.51 -17.84 -17.00
N LEU A 318 20.33 -18.44 -16.14
CA LEU A 318 19.86 -19.01 -14.86
C LEU A 318 19.29 -17.95 -13.91
N GLU A 319 19.85 -16.75 -13.87
CA GLU A 319 19.28 -15.65 -13.09
C GLU A 319 17.92 -15.19 -13.63
N SER A 320 17.80 -15.03 -14.95
CA SER A 320 16.55 -14.65 -15.59
C SER A 320 15.47 -15.71 -15.37
N LEU A 321 15.82 -17.00 -15.46
CA LEU A 321 14.92 -18.10 -15.15
C LEU A 321 14.44 -18.07 -13.69
N LYS A 322 15.32 -17.77 -12.73
CA LYS A 322 14.93 -17.61 -11.33
C LYS A 322 13.92 -16.49 -11.15
N ARG A 323 14.07 -15.36 -11.87
CA ARG A 323 13.11 -14.24 -11.81
C ARG A 323 11.76 -14.63 -12.43
N VAL A 324 11.78 -15.29 -13.59
CA VAL A 324 10.56 -15.80 -14.26
C VAL A 324 9.84 -16.82 -13.38
N ASP A 325 10.54 -17.83 -12.85
CA ASP A 325 9.93 -18.85 -11.99
C ASP A 325 9.38 -18.25 -10.70
N LYS A 326 10.13 -17.36 -10.05
CA LYS A 326 9.65 -16.63 -8.86
C LYS A 326 8.36 -15.88 -9.15
N LEU A 327 8.29 -15.18 -10.29
CA LEU A 327 7.11 -14.41 -10.65
C LEU A 327 5.91 -15.31 -11.00
N LYS A 328 6.12 -16.34 -11.83
CA LYS A 328 5.08 -17.33 -12.14
C LYS A 328 4.59 -18.04 -10.88
N HIS A 329 5.47 -18.41 -9.97
CA HIS A 329 5.12 -19.05 -8.71
C HIS A 329 4.23 -18.16 -7.83
N ALA A 330 4.49 -16.85 -7.80
CA ALA A 330 3.73 -15.91 -6.99
C ALA A 330 2.30 -15.66 -7.50
N PHE A 331 2.05 -15.78 -8.81
CA PHE A 331 0.76 -15.40 -9.42
C PHE A 331 -0.01 -16.56 -10.09
N LEU A 332 0.67 -17.64 -10.47
CA LEU A 332 0.13 -18.66 -11.36
C LEU A 332 0.21 -20.06 -10.75
N SER A 333 -0.92 -20.78 -10.83
CA SER A 333 -1.03 -22.20 -10.53
C SER A 333 -1.92 -22.89 -11.56
N TRP A 334 -1.68 -24.16 -11.85
CA TRP A 334 -2.54 -24.92 -12.77
C TRP A 334 -3.99 -25.00 -12.28
N GLU A 335 -4.18 -25.10 -10.96
CA GLU A 335 -5.51 -25.13 -10.34
C GLU A 335 -6.27 -23.82 -10.58
N SER A 336 -5.64 -22.67 -10.32
CA SER A 336 -6.28 -21.36 -10.52
C SER A 336 -6.49 -21.05 -12.00
N THR A 337 -5.54 -21.40 -12.87
CA THR A 337 -5.57 -21.02 -14.29
C THR A 337 -6.57 -21.82 -15.10
N LEU A 338 -6.80 -23.10 -14.76
CA LEU A 338 -7.72 -23.96 -15.51
C LEU A 338 -9.14 -24.01 -14.93
N LYS A 339 -9.37 -23.35 -13.80
CA LYS A 339 -10.70 -23.21 -13.21
C LYS A 339 -11.57 -22.37 -14.15
N ARG A 340 -12.58 -22.99 -14.77
CA ARG A 340 -13.54 -22.29 -15.62
C ARG A 340 -14.43 -21.39 -14.76
N HIS A 341 -14.39 -20.09 -15.03
CA HIS A 341 -15.40 -19.17 -14.56
C HIS A 341 -16.58 -19.18 -15.54
N PRO A 342 -17.83 -19.36 -15.10
CA PRO A 342 -18.98 -19.35 -16.00
C PRO A 342 -19.08 -17.98 -16.69
N ALA A 343 -19.03 -17.95 -18.02
CA ALA A 343 -19.08 -16.73 -18.84
C ALA A 343 -20.36 -15.88 -18.67
N ARG A 344 -21.37 -16.38 -17.94
CA ARG A 344 -22.72 -15.81 -17.84
C ARG A 344 -22.82 -14.47 -17.09
N GLU A 345 -21.75 -13.95 -16.48
CA GLU A 345 -21.80 -12.66 -15.76
C GLU A 345 -20.95 -11.54 -16.36
N VAL A 346 -20.21 -11.75 -17.46
CA VAL A 346 -19.54 -10.63 -18.15
C VAL A 346 -20.55 -9.94 -19.07
N ASN A 347 -21.42 -9.13 -18.48
CA ASN A 347 -22.51 -8.44 -19.20
C ASN A 347 -21.95 -7.23 -20.00
N LEU A 348 -21.27 -7.52 -21.11
CA LEU A 348 -20.54 -6.58 -21.97
C LEU A 348 -21.44 -5.59 -22.75
N ALA A 349 -22.75 -5.81 -22.78
CA ALA A 349 -23.71 -4.96 -23.50
C ALA A 349 -24.25 -3.78 -22.67
N ARG A 350 -24.00 -3.73 -21.36
CA ARG A 350 -24.48 -2.64 -20.48
C ARG A 350 -23.49 -1.47 -20.30
N THR A 351 -22.37 -1.49 -21.01
CA THR A 351 -21.24 -0.55 -20.87
C THR A 351 -21.00 0.46 -22.01
N PRO A 352 -21.93 0.76 -22.94
CA PRO A 352 -21.83 2.00 -23.72
C PRO A 352 -22.50 3.18 -22.99
N ASN A 353 -23.73 3.01 -22.50
CA ASN A 353 -24.54 4.12 -21.96
C ASN A 353 -24.51 4.29 -20.42
N LYS A 354 -23.83 3.42 -19.66
CA LYS A 354 -23.66 3.61 -18.21
C LYS A 354 -22.43 4.45 -17.84
N MET A 355 -21.65 4.95 -18.80
CA MET A 355 -20.39 5.65 -18.52
C MET A 355 -20.27 7.09 -19.04
N VAL A 356 -21.11 7.53 -19.98
CA VAL A 356 -21.58 8.94 -19.94
C VAL A 356 -22.35 9.18 -18.64
N GLY A 357 -22.96 8.11 -18.16
CA GLY A 357 -23.39 7.96 -16.80
C GLY A 357 -22.29 8.01 -15.74
N ILE A 358 -20.96 7.90 -15.94
CA ILE A 358 -19.98 7.85 -14.82
C ILE A 358 -19.61 9.22 -14.25
N THR A 359 -19.66 10.28 -15.06
CA THR A 359 -19.73 11.65 -14.52
C THR A 359 -21.05 11.89 -13.78
N THR A 360 -22.07 11.05 -13.98
CA THR A 360 -23.39 11.06 -13.31
C THR A 360 -23.68 9.79 -12.47
N ARG A 361 -22.67 8.94 -12.20
CA ARG A 361 -22.72 7.61 -11.51
C ARG A 361 -21.44 7.34 -10.71
N CYS A 362 -20.58 8.36 -10.54
CA CYS A 362 -19.98 8.58 -9.23
C CYS A 362 -21.05 8.75 -8.12
N THR A 363 -22.30 8.94 -8.53
CA THR A 363 -23.52 8.62 -7.79
C THR A 363 -24.12 7.29 -8.27
N THR A 364 -23.38 6.18 -8.25
CA THR A 364 -24.03 4.91 -7.95
C THR A 364 -24.15 4.96 -6.44
N GLU A 365 -25.30 5.47 -6.01
CA GLU A 365 -25.78 5.21 -4.66
C GLU A 365 -25.50 3.74 -4.38
N LEU A 366 -24.65 3.52 -3.38
CA LEU A 366 -24.64 2.27 -2.61
C LEU A 366 -26.10 1.83 -2.46
N PRO A 367 -26.42 0.52 -2.49
CA PRO A 367 -27.80 0.07 -2.28
C PRO A 367 -28.42 0.93 -1.17
N TYR A 368 -29.38 1.81 -1.53
CA TYR A 368 -29.66 3.07 -0.83
C TYR A 368 -29.86 2.82 0.65
N THR A 369 -28.75 2.86 1.38
CA THR A 369 -28.74 2.71 2.83
C THR A 369 -28.15 4.03 3.28
N PRO A 370 -29.02 5.04 3.52
CA PRO A 370 -28.57 6.40 3.75
C PRO A 370 -27.62 6.41 4.95
N ILE A 371 -26.42 6.97 4.73
CA ILE A 371 -25.51 7.28 5.83
C ILE A 371 -26.12 8.47 6.56
N LYS A 372 -26.35 8.32 7.87
CA LYS A 372 -26.92 9.37 8.71
C LYS A 372 -25.96 9.71 9.85
N PRO A 373 -26.01 10.93 10.40
CA PRO A 373 -25.40 11.21 11.69
C PRO A 373 -25.93 10.21 12.73
N PHE A 374 -25.03 9.71 13.57
CA PHE A 374 -25.39 8.81 14.66
C PHE A 374 -26.07 9.59 15.80
N ASP A 375 -27.23 9.11 16.25
CA ASP A 375 -27.94 9.70 17.39
C ASP A 375 -27.36 9.18 18.72
N LEU A 376 -26.53 10.02 19.33
CA LEU A 376 -25.89 9.73 20.63
C LEU A 376 -26.88 9.58 21.79
N SER A 377 -28.13 10.03 21.65
CA SER A 377 -29.13 10.03 22.73
C SER A 377 -30.06 8.82 22.71
N GLY A 378 -30.36 8.27 21.53
CA GLY A 378 -31.34 7.21 21.34
C GLY A 378 -30.77 5.83 21.02
N ASP A 379 -29.53 5.74 20.53
CA ASP A 379 -29.05 4.54 19.82
C ASP A 379 -27.79 3.88 20.41
N MET A 380 -27.34 4.32 21.59
CA MET A 380 -26.14 3.78 22.24
C MET A 380 -26.22 2.28 22.54
N ALA A 381 -27.40 1.76 22.93
CA ALA A 381 -27.58 0.33 23.22
C ALA A 381 -27.31 -0.55 21.99
N GLN A 382 -27.80 -0.15 20.81
CA GLN A 382 -27.55 -0.88 19.55
C GLN A 382 -26.08 -0.78 19.12
N LEU A 383 -25.44 0.36 19.35
CA LEU A 383 -24.02 0.51 19.08
C LEU A 383 -23.18 -0.39 20.00
N ILE A 384 -23.53 -0.47 21.28
CA ILE A 384 -22.85 -1.36 22.24
C ILE A 384 -22.98 -2.82 21.82
N GLU A 385 -24.19 -3.26 21.44
CA GLU A 385 -24.40 -4.62 20.92
C GLU A 385 -23.51 -4.91 19.70
N LEU A 386 -23.51 -4.00 18.71
CA LEU A 386 -22.70 -4.14 17.50
C LEU A 386 -21.19 -4.13 17.80
N TRP A 387 -20.75 -3.23 18.67
CA TRP A 387 -19.36 -3.08 19.08
C TRP A 387 -18.87 -4.32 19.81
N HIS A 388 -19.58 -4.78 20.83
CA HIS A 388 -19.20 -5.95 21.63
C HIS A 388 -19.22 -7.23 20.80
N SER A 389 -20.14 -7.33 19.84
CA SER A 389 -20.19 -8.46 18.90
C SER A 389 -18.97 -8.51 17.96
N LEU A 390 -18.55 -7.36 17.43
CA LEU A 390 -17.46 -7.28 16.44
C LEU A 390 -16.08 -7.22 17.08
N LEU A 391 -15.97 -6.64 18.27
CA LEU A 391 -14.72 -6.38 18.99
C LEU A 391 -14.81 -6.87 20.44
N PRO A 392 -15.03 -8.18 20.67
CA PRO A 392 -15.23 -8.71 22.02
C PRO A 392 -14.04 -8.46 22.96
N GLN A 393 -12.82 -8.47 22.44
CA GLN A 393 -11.61 -8.14 23.20
C GLN A 393 -11.45 -6.64 23.52
N TYR A 394 -12.26 -5.78 22.89
CA TYR A 394 -12.32 -4.34 23.12
C TYR A 394 -13.73 -3.91 23.57
N ALA A 395 -14.43 -4.75 24.33
CA ALA A 395 -15.79 -4.48 24.81
C ALA A 395 -15.80 -3.38 25.89
N VAL A 396 -15.78 -2.12 25.45
CA VAL A 396 -15.83 -0.94 26.34
C VAL A 396 -17.22 -0.83 26.99
N PRO A 397 -17.32 -0.58 28.31
CA PRO A 397 -18.60 -0.35 28.98
C PRO A 397 -19.38 0.83 28.38
N GLU A 398 -20.71 0.72 28.32
CA GLU A 398 -21.58 1.73 27.72
C GLU A 398 -21.36 3.15 28.26
N PRO A 399 -21.30 3.40 29.58
CA PRO A 399 -21.09 4.75 30.09
C PRO A 399 -19.78 5.37 29.60
N ARG A 400 -18.72 4.56 29.50
CA ARG A 400 -17.42 5.00 28.99
C ARG A 400 -17.46 5.27 27.49
N LEU A 401 -18.06 4.38 26.71
CA LEU A 401 -18.16 4.59 25.26
C LEU A 401 -19.01 5.83 24.94
N SER A 402 -20.13 6.01 25.64
CA SER A 402 -21.02 7.17 25.49
C SER A 402 -20.29 8.48 25.80
N ASP A 403 -19.57 8.55 26.94
CA ASP A 403 -18.81 9.74 27.32
C ASP A 403 -17.72 10.12 26.30
N LEU A 404 -17.07 9.14 25.68
CA LEU A 404 -16.05 9.39 24.66
C LEU A 404 -16.65 9.80 23.32
N LEU A 405 -17.78 9.23 22.91
CA LEU A 405 -18.42 9.57 21.64
C LEU A 405 -19.22 10.89 21.69
N THR A 406 -19.59 11.37 22.88
CA THR A 406 -20.29 12.65 23.07
C THR A 406 -19.35 13.87 23.10
N ARG A 407 -18.04 13.66 22.93
CA ARG A 407 -17.05 14.75 22.94
C ARG A 407 -17.32 15.71 21.78
N PRO A 408 -17.19 17.04 22.02
CA PRO A 408 -17.63 18.07 21.06
C PRO A 408 -16.83 18.08 19.76
N ASN A 409 -15.66 17.45 19.76
CA ASN A 409 -14.80 17.30 18.59
C ASN A 409 -15.09 16.02 17.78
N GLY A 410 -16.10 15.25 18.18
CA GLY A 410 -16.54 14.02 17.52
C GLY A 410 -17.73 14.26 16.60
N ALA A 411 -17.71 13.62 15.44
CA ALA A 411 -18.86 13.51 14.55
C ALA A 411 -18.94 12.08 14.02
N HIS A 412 -20.07 11.42 14.17
CA HIS A 412 -20.18 9.98 13.97
C HIS A 412 -21.32 9.66 13.02
N PHE A 413 -21.19 8.57 12.27
CA PHE A 413 -22.15 8.23 11.23
C PHE A 413 -22.52 6.75 11.29
N GLU A 414 -23.74 6.47 10.87
CA GLU A 414 -24.33 5.14 10.92
C GLU A 414 -24.98 4.73 9.60
N VAL A 415 -25.20 3.43 9.47
CA VAL A 415 -25.99 2.81 8.42
C VAL A 415 -26.95 1.82 9.06
N ARG A 416 -28.22 1.88 8.66
CA ARG A 416 -29.29 1.00 9.19
C ARG A 416 -29.95 0.16 8.12
N PHE A 417 -30.33 -1.06 8.47
CA PHE A 417 -31.24 -1.88 7.68
C PHE A 417 -32.56 -2.03 8.44
N GLY A 418 -33.62 -1.37 7.97
CA GLY A 418 -34.82 -1.17 8.76
C GLY A 418 -34.52 -0.32 10.01
N GLN A 419 -34.87 -0.82 11.20
CA GLN A 419 -34.57 -0.15 12.46
C GLN A 419 -33.21 -0.55 13.07
N LYS A 420 -32.57 -1.59 12.53
CA LYS A 420 -31.34 -2.17 13.10
C LYS A 420 -30.10 -1.42 12.62
N LEU A 421 -29.23 -1.03 13.55
CA LEU A 421 -27.89 -0.54 13.26
C LEU A 421 -27.02 -1.66 12.67
N ILE A 422 -26.51 -1.46 11.46
CA ILE A 422 -25.68 -2.46 10.75
C ILE A 422 -24.25 -2.00 10.50
N ALA A 423 -23.97 -0.70 10.55
CA ALA A 423 -22.61 -0.18 10.48
C ALA A 423 -22.48 1.17 11.16
N PHE A 424 -21.27 1.48 11.62
CA PHE A 424 -20.95 2.68 12.37
C PHE A 424 -19.52 3.13 12.08
N VAL A 425 -19.29 4.45 12.04
CA VAL A 425 -17.96 5.05 11.97
C VAL A 425 -17.83 6.19 12.98
N ALA A 426 -16.77 6.14 13.78
CA ALA A 426 -16.40 7.22 14.70
C ALA A 426 -15.31 8.10 14.07
N THR A 427 -15.50 9.41 14.11
CA THR A 427 -14.53 10.40 13.61
C THR A 427 -14.32 11.52 14.62
N PHE A 428 -13.10 12.04 14.68
CA PHE A 428 -12.72 13.13 15.56
C PHE A 428 -11.81 14.12 14.84
N VAL A 429 -11.96 15.40 15.16
CA VAL A 429 -11.07 16.49 14.76
C VAL A 429 -10.28 16.95 15.97
N ASN A 430 -8.99 17.21 15.82
CA ASN A 430 -8.14 17.66 16.92
C ASN A 430 -7.30 18.82 16.42
N GLY A 431 -7.63 20.04 16.88
CA GLY A 431 -6.94 21.27 16.43
C GLY A 431 -5.46 21.30 16.80
N ASP A 432 -5.07 20.58 17.84
CA ASP A 432 -3.69 20.38 18.30
C ASP A 432 -2.91 19.36 17.46
N ARG A 433 -3.54 18.69 16.49
CA ARG A 433 -2.92 17.62 15.69
C ARG A 433 -2.93 17.97 14.19
N PRO A 434 -1.90 17.56 13.44
CA PRO A 434 -1.81 17.81 12.00
C PRO A 434 -2.73 16.90 11.15
N THR A 435 -3.54 16.06 11.80
CA THR A 435 -4.35 15.00 11.20
C THR A 435 -5.70 14.91 11.89
N SER A 436 -6.72 14.57 11.12
CA SER A 436 -8.05 14.19 11.62
C SER A 436 -8.15 12.67 11.73
N TYR A 437 -9.11 12.18 12.51
CA TYR A 437 -9.11 10.79 12.94
C TYR A 437 -10.37 10.03 12.52
N ILE A 438 -10.18 8.81 12.03
CA ILE A 438 -11.24 7.78 11.95
C ILE A 438 -10.88 6.71 12.98
N SER A 439 -11.62 6.67 14.08
CA SER A 439 -11.22 5.93 15.28
C SER A 439 -11.81 4.53 15.36
N ALA A 440 -12.98 4.33 14.80
CA ALA A 440 -13.61 3.02 14.70
C ALA A 440 -14.39 2.92 13.40
N LEU A 441 -14.36 1.74 12.78
CA LEU A 441 -15.19 1.38 11.64
C LEU A 441 -15.77 -0.02 11.87
N LEU A 442 -17.07 -0.09 12.04
CA LEU A 442 -17.81 -1.31 12.35
C LEU A 442 -18.80 -1.60 11.24
N VAL A 443 -18.81 -2.84 10.74
CA VAL A 443 -19.80 -3.31 9.77
C VAL A 443 -20.22 -4.72 10.19
N HIS A 444 -21.51 -4.92 10.42
CA HIS A 444 -22.08 -6.19 10.81
C HIS A 444 -21.69 -7.29 9.80
N PRO A 445 -21.26 -8.50 10.22
CA PRO A 445 -20.65 -9.50 9.33
C PRO A 445 -21.53 -9.86 8.12
N ALA A 446 -22.84 -10.02 8.32
CA ALA A 446 -23.81 -10.31 7.25
C ALA A 446 -23.89 -9.23 6.15
N HIS A 447 -23.40 -8.02 6.43
CA HIS A 447 -23.43 -6.86 5.54
C HIS A 447 -22.03 -6.41 5.07
N GLN A 448 -20.97 -7.14 5.44
CA GLN A 448 -19.62 -6.91 4.93
C GLN A 448 -19.51 -7.29 3.45
N SER A 449 -18.43 -6.82 2.79
CA SER A 449 -18.18 -7.03 1.36
C SER A 449 -19.26 -6.48 0.41
N ARG A 450 -20.12 -5.56 0.89
CA ARG A 450 -21.16 -4.86 0.12
C ARG A 450 -20.88 -3.38 -0.13
N GLY A 451 -19.64 -2.93 0.11
CA GLY A 451 -19.23 -1.53 -0.07
C GLY A 451 -19.57 -0.57 1.08
N ILE A 452 -20.30 -1.01 2.11
CA ILE A 452 -20.72 -0.16 3.25
C ILE A 452 -19.54 0.47 3.99
N GLY A 453 -18.51 -0.31 4.32
CA GLY A 453 -17.32 0.22 5.01
C GLY A 453 -16.58 1.27 4.17
N THR A 454 -16.47 1.06 2.85
CA THR A 454 -15.89 2.03 1.92
C THR A 454 -16.70 3.33 1.91
N ALA A 455 -18.03 3.22 1.90
CA ALA A 455 -18.93 4.37 1.91
C ALA A 455 -18.79 5.21 3.17
N LEU A 456 -18.74 4.55 4.33
CA LEU A 456 -18.56 5.22 5.62
C LEU A 456 -17.21 5.95 5.68
N ILE A 457 -16.12 5.33 5.20
CA ILE A 457 -14.83 6.00 5.10
C ILE A 457 -14.92 7.24 4.23
N ARG A 458 -15.54 7.14 3.03
CA ARG A 458 -15.67 8.28 2.12
C ARG A 458 -16.48 9.41 2.74
N HIS A 459 -17.60 9.07 3.39
CA HIS A 459 -18.45 10.05 4.06
C HIS A 459 -17.71 10.72 5.24
N ALA A 460 -17.02 9.92 6.06
CA ALA A 460 -16.17 10.42 7.14
C ALA A 460 -15.09 11.37 6.60
N GLN A 461 -14.37 10.99 5.55
CA GLN A 461 -13.35 11.83 4.92
C GLN A 461 -13.93 13.14 4.42
N GLN A 462 -15.09 13.13 3.74
CA GLN A 462 -15.75 14.35 3.27
C GLN A 462 -16.12 15.27 4.43
N HIS A 463 -16.66 14.72 5.51
CA HIS A 463 -16.96 15.48 6.71
C HIS A 463 -15.70 16.10 7.32
N LEU A 464 -14.65 15.29 7.55
CA LEU A 464 -13.39 15.73 8.16
C LEU A 464 -12.67 16.83 7.35
N ARG A 465 -12.78 16.80 6.00
CA ARG A 465 -12.30 17.89 5.13
C ARG A 465 -13.00 19.20 5.40
N SER A 466 -14.31 19.16 5.63
CA SER A 466 -15.11 20.36 5.87
C SER A 466 -14.98 20.87 7.30
N ALA A 467 -14.71 19.98 8.25
CA ALA A 467 -14.68 20.28 9.67
C ALA A 467 -13.29 20.63 10.21
N SER A 468 -12.22 20.42 9.44
CA SER A 468 -10.84 20.64 9.88
C SER A 468 -9.94 21.20 8.79
N THR A 469 -8.87 21.89 9.18
CA THR A 469 -7.80 22.33 8.27
C THR A 469 -6.75 21.25 8.03
N ALA A 470 -6.90 20.08 8.66
CA ALA A 470 -5.95 18.98 8.55
C ALA A 470 -5.93 18.43 7.12
N ARG A 471 -4.72 18.21 6.59
CA ARG A 471 -4.51 17.69 5.23
C ARG A 471 -4.38 16.17 5.18
N SER A 472 -4.52 15.49 6.32
CA SER A 472 -4.33 14.05 6.45
C SER A 472 -5.37 13.43 7.37
N VAL A 473 -5.80 12.19 7.08
CA VAL A 473 -6.65 11.38 7.96
C VAL A 473 -5.85 10.19 8.47
N THR A 474 -5.83 9.99 9.78
CA THR A 474 -5.20 8.83 10.42
C THR A 474 -6.26 7.87 10.94
N ILE A 475 -6.04 6.57 10.72
CA ILE A 475 -6.85 5.53 11.37
C ILE A 475 -6.35 5.35 12.81
N GLY A 476 -7.25 5.54 13.76
CA GLY A 476 -6.93 5.65 15.18
C GLY A 476 -7.51 6.94 15.77
N SER A 477 -6.93 7.41 16.86
CA SER A 477 -7.44 8.56 17.62
C SER A 477 -6.33 9.18 18.46
N SER A 478 -6.44 10.48 18.72
CA SER A 478 -5.61 11.18 19.70
C SER A 478 -6.28 11.30 21.06
N PHE A 479 -7.21 12.24 21.20
CA PHE A 479 -8.11 12.37 22.35
C PHE A 479 -9.51 12.77 21.86
N PRO A 480 -10.58 12.07 22.29
CA PRO A 480 -10.59 10.85 23.10
C PRO A 480 -9.81 9.70 22.44
N ARG A 481 -9.13 8.89 23.23
CA ARG A 481 -8.18 7.87 22.79
C ARG A 481 -8.80 6.48 22.89
N PHE A 482 -9.09 5.92 21.73
CA PHE A 482 -9.33 4.50 21.51
C PHE A 482 -8.01 3.82 21.18
N TRP A 483 -7.71 3.66 19.90
CA TRP A 483 -6.45 3.11 19.43
C TRP A 483 -5.55 4.21 18.84
N PRO A 484 -4.23 4.14 19.03
CA PRO A 484 -3.28 5.05 18.37
C PRO A 484 -3.04 4.70 16.89
N GLY A 485 -3.57 3.56 16.43
CA GLY A 485 -3.42 3.02 15.09
C GLY A 485 -4.31 1.80 14.89
N VAL A 486 -4.11 1.08 13.79
CA VAL A 486 -4.81 -0.19 13.52
C VAL A 486 -4.23 -1.29 14.43
N PRO A 487 -5.04 -1.99 15.25
CA PRO A 487 -4.57 -3.10 16.09
C PRO A 487 -3.98 -4.25 15.26
N LEU A 488 -2.98 -4.92 15.80
CA LEU A 488 -2.34 -6.07 15.14
C LEU A 488 -2.99 -7.41 15.49
N ASP A 489 -3.84 -7.44 16.50
CA ASP A 489 -4.56 -8.61 17.00
C ASP A 489 -5.97 -8.79 16.38
N ILE A 490 -6.34 -7.96 15.40
CA ILE A 490 -7.55 -8.15 14.58
C ILE A 490 -7.22 -8.89 13.27
N PRO A 491 -8.22 -9.45 12.55
CA PRO A 491 -7.98 -10.19 11.31
C PRO A 491 -7.17 -9.40 10.27
N LYS A 492 -6.22 -10.06 9.58
CA LYS A 492 -5.36 -9.43 8.55
C LYS A 492 -6.16 -8.72 7.46
N GLN A 493 -7.32 -9.26 7.07
CA GLN A 493 -8.18 -8.63 6.07
C GLN A 493 -8.68 -7.24 6.53
N SER A 494 -9.00 -7.09 7.82
CA SER A 494 -9.38 -5.81 8.42
C SER A 494 -8.21 -4.84 8.51
N GLN A 495 -7.00 -5.35 8.75
CA GLN A 495 -5.78 -4.52 8.73
C GLN A 495 -5.49 -3.99 7.31
N SER A 496 -5.51 -4.88 6.31
CA SER A 496 -5.26 -4.54 4.90
C SER A 496 -6.40 -3.72 4.26
N PHE A 497 -7.59 -3.69 4.87
CA PHE A 497 -8.74 -2.96 4.36
C PHE A 497 -8.44 -1.48 4.10
N PHE A 498 -7.72 -0.82 5.01
CA PHE A 498 -7.34 0.59 4.88
C PHE A 498 -6.19 0.79 3.89
N ILE A 499 -5.23 -0.13 3.84
CA ILE A 499 -4.09 -0.08 2.91
C ILE A 499 -4.58 -0.19 1.46
N ASN A 500 -5.54 -1.09 1.23
CA ASN A 500 -6.24 -1.25 -0.04
C ASN A 500 -7.14 -0.05 -0.38
N ARG A 501 -7.23 0.96 0.49
CA ARG A 501 -8.00 2.20 0.27
C ARG A 501 -7.10 3.45 0.32
N GLY A 502 -5.84 3.26 -0.08
CA GLY A 502 -4.87 4.34 -0.24
C GLY A 502 -4.21 4.84 1.05
N PHE A 503 -4.58 4.32 2.22
CA PHE A 503 -3.87 4.69 3.44
C PHE A 503 -2.47 4.05 3.45
N CYS A 504 -1.49 4.82 3.91
CA CYS A 504 -0.10 4.41 3.97
C CYS A 504 0.29 4.07 5.41
N VAL A 505 1.07 3.00 5.57
CA VAL A 505 1.67 2.65 6.86
C VAL A 505 2.73 3.69 7.22
N ALA A 506 2.65 4.26 8.42
CA ALA A 506 3.66 5.19 8.89
C ALA A 506 5.01 4.48 9.10
N PRO A 507 6.14 5.10 8.70
CA PRO A 507 7.46 4.54 8.95
C PRO A 507 7.78 4.55 10.45
N GLY A 508 8.47 3.51 10.94
CA GLY A 508 8.92 3.43 12.34
C GLY A 508 8.35 2.24 13.12
N PRO A 509 8.64 2.19 14.45
CA PRO A 509 8.17 1.12 15.31
C PRO A 509 6.65 1.15 15.48
N THR A 510 6.05 0.00 15.78
CA THR A 510 4.65 -0.09 16.21
C THR A 510 4.45 0.67 17.51
N ALA A 511 3.28 1.32 17.64
CA ALA A 511 2.83 1.82 18.93
C ALA A 511 2.38 0.65 19.81
N ARG A 512 2.57 0.78 21.12
CA ARG A 512 2.21 -0.24 22.10
C ARG A 512 1.50 0.38 23.29
N ASP A 513 0.57 -0.37 23.83
CA ASP A 513 0.08 -0.15 25.18
C ASP A 513 0.70 -1.19 26.10
N TYR A 514 1.01 -0.81 27.33
CA TYR A 514 1.57 -1.68 28.36
C TYR A 514 0.63 -1.78 29.55
N CYS A 515 0.71 -2.90 30.25
CA CYS A 515 0.03 -3.08 31.53
C CYS A 515 0.88 -3.84 32.55
N VAL A 516 0.50 -3.76 33.81
CA VAL A 516 1.05 -4.62 34.87
C VAL A 516 0.03 -4.84 35.98
N LYS A 517 -0.02 -6.08 36.49
CA LYS A 517 -0.81 -6.48 37.66
C LYS A 517 -0.07 -6.17 38.94
N LEU A 518 -0.55 -5.20 39.71
CA LEU A 518 0.14 -4.71 40.91
C LEU A 518 0.20 -5.74 42.06
N ALA A 519 -0.74 -6.69 42.10
CA ALA A 519 -0.75 -7.76 43.11
C ALA A 519 0.49 -8.66 43.05
N ILE A 520 1.04 -8.87 41.87
CA ILE A 520 2.23 -9.72 41.62
C ILE A 520 3.44 -8.90 41.13
N TYR A 521 3.33 -7.57 41.13
CA TYR A 521 4.36 -6.71 40.55
C TYR A 521 5.54 -6.57 41.51
N GLU A 522 6.68 -7.11 41.11
CA GLU A 522 7.97 -6.92 41.78
C GLU A 522 8.75 -5.79 41.14
N ALA A 523 9.03 -4.73 41.91
CA ALA A 523 9.78 -3.59 41.43
C ALA A 523 11.23 -3.99 41.10
N PRO A 524 11.73 -3.76 39.87
CA PRO A 524 13.08 -4.15 39.52
C PRO A 524 14.13 -3.40 40.34
N VAL A 525 14.81 -4.11 41.23
CA VAL A 525 15.78 -3.53 42.18
C VAL A 525 16.86 -2.72 41.46
N ALA A 526 17.41 -3.24 40.36
CA ALA A 526 18.42 -2.57 39.57
C ALA A 526 17.97 -1.22 38.97
N VAL A 527 16.66 -1.05 38.70
CA VAL A 527 16.11 0.23 38.22
C VAL A 527 16.11 1.25 39.36
N LEU A 528 15.66 0.85 40.55
CA LEU A 528 15.60 1.69 41.74
C LEU A 528 17.00 2.10 42.21
N GLU A 529 17.91 1.14 42.34
CA GLU A 529 19.29 1.36 42.79
C GLU A 529 20.05 2.31 41.88
N ARG A 530 19.86 2.19 40.56
CA ARG A 530 20.53 3.07 39.59
C ARG A 530 20.18 4.54 39.79
N ALA A 531 18.90 4.85 40.01
CA ALA A 531 18.48 6.23 40.27
C ALA A 531 18.93 6.70 41.66
N ALA A 532 18.82 5.84 42.68
CA ALA A 532 19.25 6.15 44.04
C ALA A 532 20.76 6.43 44.13
N ALA A 533 21.59 5.67 43.40
CA ALA A 533 23.04 5.89 43.32
C ALA A 533 23.43 7.24 42.71
N ASN A 534 22.51 7.88 41.96
CA ASN A 534 22.68 9.23 41.41
C ASN A 534 22.06 10.32 42.31
N GLY A 535 21.66 9.98 43.54
CA GLY A 535 21.15 10.92 44.53
C GLY A 535 19.74 11.46 44.23
N VAL A 536 18.98 10.78 43.38
CA VAL A 536 17.63 11.22 43.00
C VAL A 536 16.57 10.66 43.95
N LYS A 537 15.66 11.52 44.41
CA LYS A 537 14.51 11.16 45.24
C LYS A 537 13.21 11.30 44.47
N PHE A 538 12.21 10.52 44.84
CA PHE A 538 10.90 10.50 44.18
C PHE A 538 9.80 10.79 45.20
N MET A 539 8.85 11.65 44.84
CA MET A 539 7.72 12.00 45.71
C MET A 539 6.50 12.46 44.89
N PRO A 540 5.27 12.33 45.43
CA PRO A 540 4.11 12.98 44.86
C PRO A 540 4.31 14.49 44.78
N TRP A 541 3.82 15.10 43.70
CA TRP A 541 3.86 16.54 43.49
C TRP A 541 2.94 17.26 44.47
N THR A 542 3.32 18.46 44.88
CA THR A 542 2.61 19.32 45.84
C THR A 542 2.43 20.73 45.30
N GLU A 543 1.51 21.50 45.90
CA GLU A 543 1.22 22.88 45.49
C GLU A 543 2.46 23.79 45.50
N GLY A 544 3.32 23.68 46.53
CA GLY A 544 4.53 24.50 46.64
C GLY A 544 5.56 24.27 45.52
N GLN A 545 5.43 23.16 44.79
CA GLN A 545 6.30 22.78 43.67
C GLN A 545 5.73 23.18 42.31
N TYR A 546 4.58 23.85 42.28
CA TYR A 546 3.87 24.19 41.05
C TYR A 546 4.69 25.09 40.11
N GLY A 547 5.23 26.19 40.64
CA GLY A 547 5.92 27.20 39.83
C GLY A 547 7.12 26.65 39.06
N GLU A 548 7.98 25.88 39.74
CA GLU A 548 9.13 25.22 39.13
C GLU A 548 8.70 24.16 38.10
N CYS A 549 7.72 23.31 38.46
CA CYS A 549 7.22 22.25 37.59
C CYS A 549 6.71 22.84 36.27
N MET A 550 5.82 23.83 36.33
CA MET A 550 5.22 24.40 35.12
C MET A 550 6.23 25.16 34.25
N ALA A 551 7.23 25.80 34.86
CA ALA A 551 8.31 26.45 34.12
C ALA A 551 9.11 25.41 33.30
N LEU A 552 9.53 24.31 33.93
CA LEU A 552 10.29 23.24 33.28
C LEU A 552 9.46 22.44 32.29
N GLN A 553 8.18 22.18 32.59
CA GLN A 553 7.26 21.54 31.65
C GLN A 553 7.13 22.39 30.38
N LYS A 554 6.95 23.72 30.53
CA LYS A 554 6.87 24.64 29.38
C LYS A 554 8.15 24.69 28.58
N GLU A 555 9.31 24.71 29.24
CA GLU A 555 10.62 24.72 28.60
C GLU A 555 10.86 23.44 27.78
N LEU A 556 10.59 22.27 28.38
CA LEU A 556 10.99 20.98 27.83
C LEU A 556 9.92 20.33 26.93
N PHE A 557 8.65 20.58 27.22
CA PHE A 557 7.49 19.92 26.61
C PHE A 557 6.42 20.90 26.12
N GLY A 558 6.70 22.21 26.09
CA GLY A 558 5.73 23.26 25.71
C GLY A 558 5.17 23.16 24.30
N ASN A 559 5.73 22.30 23.43
CA ASN A 559 5.19 22.03 22.10
C ASN A 559 4.04 20.99 22.09
N ASP A 560 3.76 20.31 23.21
CA ASP A 560 2.61 19.40 23.36
C ASP A 560 1.60 20.00 24.34
N GLU A 561 0.61 20.70 23.80
CA GLU A 561 -0.43 21.37 24.60
C GLU A 561 -1.23 20.39 25.47
N VAL A 562 -1.39 19.13 25.03
CA VAL A 562 -2.13 18.14 25.80
C VAL A 562 -1.34 17.71 27.03
N TRP A 563 -0.03 17.51 26.86
CA TRP A 563 0.87 17.19 27.97
C TRP A 563 0.88 18.32 29.00
N MET A 564 1.12 19.56 28.57
CA MET A 564 1.14 20.73 29.44
C MET A 564 -0.20 20.92 30.17
N GLY A 565 -1.29 20.90 29.41
CA GLY A 565 -2.63 21.09 29.96
C GLY A 565 -3.03 19.99 30.95
N ALA A 566 -2.44 18.80 30.88
CA ALA A 566 -2.70 17.75 31.85
C ALA A 566 -2.20 18.13 33.27
N TYR A 567 -0.99 18.68 33.38
CA TYR A 567 -0.46 19.16 34.67
C TYR A 567 -1.21 20.40 35.17
N GLU A 568 -1.57 21.32 34.28
CA GLU A 568 -2.36 22.51 34.63
C GLU A 568 -3.74 22.14 35.20
N ARG A 569 -4.44 21.19 34.56
CA ARG A 569 -5.75 20.72 35.04
C ARG A 569 -5.66 20.06 36.41
N LEU A 570 -4.61 19.29 36.67
CA LEU A 570 -4.39 18.72 38.01
C LEU A 570 -4.18 19.80 39.06
N ALA A 571 -3.38 20.83 38.76
CA ALA A 571 -3.16 21.95 39.67
C ALA A 571 -4.44 22.75 39.93
N GLN A 572 -5.22 23.04 38.89
CA GLN A 572 -6.51 23.75 39.00
C GLN A 572 -7.52 22.99 39.87
N ALA A 573 -7.49 21.66 39.82
CA ALA A 573 -8.33 20.79 40.64
C ALA A 573 -7.74 20.51 42.05
N ALA A 574 -6.59 21.10 42.40
CA ALA A 574 -5.82 20.81 43.61
C ALA A 574 -5.43 19.32 43.76
N GLN A 575 -5.28 18.61 42.64
CA GLN A 575 -4.95 17.18 42.55
C GLN A 575 -3.46 16.94 42.24
N TYR A 576 -2.57 17.71 42.86
CA TYR A 576 -1.12 17.62 42.64
C TYR A 576 -0.57 16.20 42.84
N HIS A 577 -1.08 15.48 43.84
CA HIS A 577 -0.66 14.10 44.17
C HIS A 577 -0.87 13.07 43.04
N GLN A 578 -1.55 13.44 41.94
CA GLN A 578 -1.71 12.61 40.75
C GLN A 578 -0.50 12.69 39.80
N ALA A 579 0.56 13.40 40.19
CA ALA A 579 1.85 13.40 39.49
C ALA A 579 2.98 12.97 40.44
N MET A 580 3.92 12.19 39.93
CA MET A 580 5.18 11.84 40.57
C MET A 580 6.27 12.76 40.04
N ILE A 581 7.09 13.32 40.93
CA ILE A 581 8.29 14.07 40.57
C ILE A 581 9.55 13.38 41.05
N ALA A 582 10.64 13.62 40.33
CA ALA A 582 11.98 13.26 40.71
C ALA A 582 12.77 14.54 41.04
N VAL A 583 13.45 14.56 42.18
CA VAL A 583 14.27 15.70 42.62
C VAL A 583 15.72 15.26 42.85
N ASP A 584 16.66 16.14 42.50
CA ASP A 584 18.09 15.90 42.74
C ASP A 584 18.51 16.20 44.19
N LEU A 585 19.81 16.08 44.49
CA LEU A 585 20.37 16.36 45.83
C LEU A 585 20.25 17.84 46.23
N ALA A 586 20.16 18.75 45.27
CA ALA A 586 19.98 20.18 45.51
C ALA A 586 18.49 20.55 45.69
N GLY A 587 17.58 19.61 45.44
CA GLY A 587 16.14 19.80 45.56
C GLY A 587 15.46 20.26 44.28
N ASN A 588 16.18 20.34 43.15
CA ASN A 588 15.61 20.74 41.87
C ASN A 588 14.84 19.58 41.24
N GLN A 589 13.74 19.88 40.55
CA GLN A 589 12.97 18.91 39.79
C GLN A 589 13.71 18.48 38.52
N VAL A 590 13.92 17.19 38.37
CA VAL A 590 14.67 16.58 37.26
C VAL A 590 13.88 15.53 36.47
N GLY A 591 12.62 15.28 36.84
CA GLY A 591 11.75 14.39 36.10
C GLY A 591 10.32 14.36 36.64
N TRP A 592 9.38 13.93 35.79
CA TRP A 592 7.94 13.98 36.05
C TRP A 592 7.23 12.79 35.39
N ALA A 593 6.17 12.30 36.01
CA ALA A 593 5.24 11.35 35.40
C ALA A 593 3.84 11.56 35.97
N LEU A 594 2.82 11.50 35.12
CA LEU A 594 1.44 11.39 35.60
C LEU A 594 1.21 10.00 36.17
N MET A 595 0.46 9.92 37.27
CA MET A 595 0.08 8.69 37.97
C MET A 595 -1.37 8.81 38.43
N LEU A 596 -2.26 8.69 37.45
CA LEU A 596 -3.68 9.04 37.56
C LEU A 596 -4.51 7.86 38.07
N GLU A 597 -5.40 8.12 39.02
CA GLU A 597 -6.49 7.20 39.34
C GLU A 597 -7.60 7.26 38.26
N PRO A 598 -8.41 6.20 38.13
CA PRO A 598 -9.55 6.20 37.20
C PRO A 598 -10.47 7.39 37.48
N GLY A 599 -10.89 8.09 36.43
CA GLY A 599 -11.81 9.22 36.60
C GLY A 599 -11.12 10.60 36.63
N ILE A 600 -9.78 10.64 36.60
CA ILE A 600 -9.01 11.87 36.80
C ILE A 600 -8.19 12.23 35.57
N GLY A 601 -8.24 13.50 35.17
CA GLY A 601 -7.39 14.06 34.11
C GLY A 601 -7.49 13.27 32.80
N LEU A 602 -6.33 12.94 32.22
CA LEU A 602 -6.24 12.20 30.96
C LEU A 602 -6.82 10.78 31.03
N SER A 603 -6.96 10.18 32.21
CA SER A 603 -7.55 8.83 32.34
C SER A 603 -9.04 8.79 31.92
N ASN A 604 -9.73 9.95 31.93
CA ASN A 604 -11.09 10.07 31.42
C ASN A 604 -11.16 9.99 29.91
N ASP A 605 -10.08 10.36 29.22
CA ASP A 605 -10.06 10.42 27.78
C ASP A 605 -9.61 9.09 27.15
N LEU A 606 -9.34 8.05 27.96
CA LEU A 606 -8.93 6.72 27.49
C LEU A 606 -10.08 5.72 27.49
N ALA A 607 -10.22 4.97 26.39
CA ALA A 607 -11.28 3.99 26.22
C ALA A 607 -11.04 2.67 26.97
N PHE A 608 -9.78 2.22 27.03
CA PHE A 608 -9.46 0.84 27.37
C PHE A 608 -8.99 0.51 28.79
N PRO A 609 -8.58 1.45 29.68
CA PRO A 609 -8.24 1.09 31.06
C PRO A 609 -9.30 0.22 31.78
N PRO A 610 -10.62 0.46 31.63
CA PRO A 610 -11.64 -0.37 32.27
C PRO A 610 -11.61 -1.86 31.89
N LEU A 611 -11.01 -2.22 30.74
CA LEU A 611 -10.90 -3.62 30.29
C LEU A 611 -9.90 -4.42 31.12
N LEU A 612 -8.99 -3.74 31.84
CA LEU A 612 -8.06 -4.37 32.79
C LEU A 612 -8.67 -4.51 34.19
N GLY A 613 -9.74 -3.77 34.48
CA GLY A 613 -10.46 -3.72 35.75
C GLY A 613 -10.85 -2.28 36.14
N GLU A 614 -11.84 -2.13 37.03
CA GLU A 614 -12.31 -0.82 37.49
C GLU A 614 -11.26 -0.02 38.26
N ARG A 615 -10.30 -0.71 38.90
CA ARG A 615 -9.19 -0.14 39.67
C ARG A 615 -7.89 -0.10 38.87
N THR A 616 -7.98 0.37 37.63
CA THR A 616 -6.84 0.51 36.73
C THR A 616 -6.33 1.94 36.71
N GLY A 617 -5.18 2.19 37.33
CA GLY A 617 -4.49 3.48 37.26
C GLY A 617 -3.80 3.69 35.90
N GLN A 618 -3.48 4.94 35.59
CA GLN A 618 -2.78 5.31 34.35
C GLN A 618 -1.45 5.99 34.67
N ILE A 619 -0.39 5.58 33.97
CA ILE A 619 0.88 6.31 33.96
C ILE A 619 1.11 6.85 32.55
N GLY A 620 1.42 8.14 32.46
CA GLY A 620 1.65 8.83 31.20
C GLY A 620 2.51 10.06 31.37
N CYS A 621 2.79 10.76 30.27
CA CYS A 621 3.55 12.01 30.26
C CYS A 621 4.86 11.93 31.09
N VAL A 622 5.64 10.87 30.84
CA VAL A 622 6.91 10.61 31.52
C VAL A 622 8.04 11.43 30.89
N GLY A 623 8.53 12.43 31.62
CA GLY A 623 9.57 13.37 31.19
C GLY A 623 10.79 13.36 32.11
N VAL A 624 11.98 13.54 31.55
CA VAL A 624 13.24 13.67 32.32
C VAL A 624 14.03 14.86 31.80
N HIS A 625 14.48 15.70 32.73
CA HIS A 625 15.35 16.84 32.45
C HIS A 625 16.63 16.38 31.73
N PRO A 626 17.12 17.09 30.69
CA PRO A 626 18.31 16.70 29.94
C PRO A 626 19.51 16.26 30.81
N ASP A 627 19.82 17.03 31.86
CA ASP A 627 20.95 16.77 32.76
C ASP A 627 20.78 15.52 33.65
N ALA A 628 19.57 14.97 33.73
CA ALA A 628 19.26 13.77 34.48
C ALA A 628 19.00 12.55 33.58
N ARG A 629 19.10 12.70 32.26
CA ARG A 629 18.99 11.58 31.31
C ARG A 629 20.14 10.59 31.53
N ASN A 630 19.91 9.33 31.20
CA ASN A 630 20.85 8.21 31.38
C ASN A 630 21.24 7.88 32.85
N LYS A 631 20.72 8.60 33.84
CA LYS A 631 20.92 8.32 35.28
C LYS A 631 19.89 7.36 35.90
N GLY A 632 19.02 6.76 35.08
CA GLY A 632 17.97 5.83 35.53
C GLY A 632 16.65 6.47 35.99
N VAL A 633 16.58 7.80 36.01
CA VAL A 633 15.43 8.57 36.53
C VAL A 633 14.09 8.20 35.87
N GLY A 634 14.05 8.08 34.53
CA GLY A 634 12.81 7.82 33.80
C GLY A 634 12.14 6.49 34.17
N LEU A 635 12.91 5.40 34.22
CA LEU A 635 12.35 4.10 34.61
C LEU A 635 11.98 4.08 36.11
N ALA A 636 12.79 4.72 36.96
CA ALA A 636 12.49 4.82 38.38
C ALA A 636 11.21 5.64 38.66
N LEU A 637 10.94 6.71 37.91
CA LEU A 637 9.67 7.45 37.96
C LEU A 637 8.47 6.52 37.75
N VAL A 638 8.52 5.70 36.70
CA VAL A 638 7.43 4.76 36.37
C VAL A 638 7.25 3.72 37.49
N VAL A 639 8.34 3.16 38.01
CA VAL A 639 8.28 2.19 39.12
C VAL A 639 7.72 2.83 40.39
N HIS A 640 8.19 4.02 40.76
CA HIS A 640 7.70 4.73 41.94
C HIS A 640 6.23 5.14 41.81
N ALA A 641 5.80 5.59 40.63
CA ALA A 641 4.40 5.88 40.33
C ALA A 641 3.52 4.64 40.46
N ALA A 642 3.95 3.49 39.93
CA ALA A 642 3.21 2.23 40.05
C ALA A 642 3.12 1.74 41.50
N LEU A 643 4.20 1.87 42.28
CA LEU A 643 4.22 1.55 43.71
C LEU A 643 3.31 2.47 44.53
N ASP A 644 3.24 3.74 44.16
CA ASP A 644 2.38 4.71 44.83
C ASP A 644 0.89 4.44 44.53
N LEU A 645 0.54 4.21 43.27
CA LEU A 645 -0.82 3.80 42.88
C LEU A 645 -1.25 2.48 43.54
N ARG A 646 -0.31 1.54 43.75
CA ARG A 646 -0.57 0.33 44.54
C ARG A 646 -0.94 0.65 45.99
N LYS A 647 -0.24 1.58 46.63
CA LYS A 647 -0.57 2.02 48.01
C LYS A 647 -1.94 2.69 48.08
N ARG A 648 -2.35 3.37 46.99
CA ARG A 648 -3.69 3.95 46.83
C ARG A 648 -4.78 2.91 46.50
N GLY A 649 -4.43 1.63 46.39
CA GLY A 649 -5.38 0.54 46.19
C GLY A 649 -5.73 0.23 44.74
N MET A 650 -4.95 0.73 43.78
CA MET A 650 -5.05 0.30 42.38
C MET A 650 -4.56 -1.14 42.24
N GLU A 651 -5.19 -1.89 41.33
CA GLU A 651 -4.88 -3.30 41.07
C GLU A 651 -4.05 -3.49 39.81
N GLN A 652 -4.19 -2.57 38.86
CA GLN A 652 -3.60 -2.62 37.53
C GLN A 652 -3.06 -1.24 37.16
N ILE A 653 -2.04 -1.22 36.31
CA ILE A 653 -1.59 0.01 35.65
C ILE A 653 -1.73 -0.16 34.15
N PHE A 654 -2.12 0.93 33.50
CA PHE A 654 -2.14 1.08 32.05
C PHE A 654 -1.19 2.21 31.61
N ILE A 655 -0.41 1.96 30.55
CA ILE A 655 0.45 2.94 29.91
C ILE A 655 0.16 2.90 28.41
N ASP A 656 -0.29 4.01 27.86
CA ASP A 656 -0.82 4.07 26.50
C ASP A 656 0.13 4.72 25.49
N TRP A 657 0.04 4.26 24.24
CA TRP A 657 0.71 4.85 23.06
C TRP A 657 2.22 5.12 23.21
N VAL A 658 2.97 4.05 23.36
CA VAL A 658 4.43 4.08 23.47
C VAL A 658 5.09 3.53 22.19
N THR A 659 6.11 4.22 21.70
CA THR A 659 6.95 3.76 20.57
C THR A 659 8.32 3.22 20.99
N LEU A 660 8.71 3.42 22.27
CA LEU A 660 9.92 2.86 22.84
C LEU A 660 9.78 1.34 23.02
N VAL A 661 10.72 0.60 22.41
CA VAL A 661 10.78 -0.87 22.45
C VAL A 661 11.73 -1.30 23.57
N ASN A 662 11.37 -2.32 24.36
CA ASN A 662 12.20 -2.86 25.45
C ASN A 662 12.57 -1.82 26.52
N TRP A 663 11.71 -0.81 26.73
CA TRP A 663 11.93 0.23 27.72
C TRP A 663 11.08 0.01 28.97
N TYR A 664 9.75 -0.06 28.82
CA TYR A 664 8.83 -0.28 29.95
C TYR A 664 8.91 -1.72 30.50
N GLU A 665 9.32 -2.68 29.67
CA GLU A 665 9.60 -4.07 30.04
C GLU A 665 10.71 -4.16 31.09
N ARG A 666 11.68 -3.24 31.04
CA ARG A 666 12.75 -3.15 32.05
C ARG A 666 12.24 -2.66 33.41
N ALA A 667 11.07 -2.00 33.43
CA ALA A 667 10.35 -1.66 34.65
C ALA A 667 9.36 -2.77 35.07
N GLY A 668 9.31 -3.92 34.36
CA GLY A 668 8.44 -5.04 34.67
C GLY A 668 7.01 -4.93 34.11
N PHE A 669 6.80 -4.07 33.10
CA PHE A 669 5.53 -3.96 32.40
C PHE A 669 5.48 -4.90 31.20
N GLU A 670 4.30 -5.40 30.87
CA GLU A 670 4.08 -6.29 29.74
C GLU A 670 3.35 -5.55 28.62
N VAL A 671 3.65 -5.89 27.36
CA VAL A 671 2.91 -5.36 26.22
C VAL A 671 1.48 -5.89 26.28
N TRP A 672 0.52 -4.99 26.41
CA TRP A 672 -0.89 -5.35 26.35
C TRP A 672 -1.34 -5.54 24.90
N ARG A 673 -1.06 -4.54 24.04
CA ARG A 673 -1.48 -4.53 22.63
C ARG A 673 -0.52 -3.73 21.76
N GLU A 674 -0.48 -4.07 20.48
CA GLU A 674 0.34 -3.40 19.46
C GLU A 674 -0.51 -2.85 18.32
N TYR A 675 -0.05 -1.72 17.76
CA TYR A 675 -0.77 -0.97 16.74
C TYR A 675 0.16 -0.50 15.63
N ARG A 676 -0.39 -0.41 14.41
CA ARG A 676 0.27 0.23 13.28
C ARG A 676 -0.47 1.50 12.90
N THR A 677 0.23 2.63 12.95
CA THR A 677 -0.32 3.90 12.46
C THR A 677 -0.42 3.86 10.95
N VAL A 678 -1.61 4.23 10.45
CA VAL A 678 -1.96 4.18 9.03
C VAL A 678 -2.64 5.49 8.67
N THR A 679 -2.08 6.24 7.72
CA THR A 679 -2.46 7.62 7.42
C THR A 679 -2.66 7.81 5.92
N LEU A 680 -3.74 8.50 5.56
CA LEU A 680 -3.99 8.99 4.21
C LEU A 680 -3.59 10.47 4.14
N ASN A 681 -2.58 10.77 3.33
CA ASN A 681 -2.10 12.13 3.09
C ASN A 681 -2.83 12.76 1.90
N ASP A 682 -2.89 14.10 1.90
CA ASP A 682 -3.47 14.92 0.84
C ASP A 682 -4.96 14.61 0.63
N ILE A 683 -5.73 14.87 1.68
CA ILE A 683 -7.18 14.87 1.58
C ILE A 683 -7.61 16.08 0.71
N VAL A 684 -7.47 15.98 -0.63
CA VAL A 684 -7.96 16.98 -1.59
C VAL A 684 -9.45 16.83 -1.77
#